data_AF-A0A2A9E5T9-F1
#
_entry.id   AF-A0A2A9E5T9-F1
#
_cell.length_a   1.000
_cell.length_b   1.000
_cell.length_c   1.000
_cell.angle_alpha   90.00
_cell.angle_beta   90.00
_cell.angle_gamma   90.00
#
_symmetry.space_group_name_H-M   'P 1'
#
loop_
_entity.id
_entity.type
_entity.pdbx_description
1 polymer ?
#
loop_
_entity_poly.entity_id
_entity_poly.type
_entity_poly.pdbx_seq_one_letter_code
_entity_poly.pdbx_strand_id
1 'polypeptide(L)'
;MRPVYRAHPARTASILTLSLLAFTVSPVALAATATETTSPTTTADPTPASESAPSADPTIEPTAEPTDAAPAEPSATPDTSPLPSPSAVPDESLLPAAPAPTEAPTPEPAAPTETPAPVPDPALAEPEAQYVVLYSDGTDVSAEAATLRADGTDVEQEFTETPAAVVTLTATEADALESTDGVEAVELDTQIDALETQPNPTWGLDRIDQRSLPLSKTYTPPGTASGVTVYVVDTGVSSSNVDFGGRVGGGWSAISDNNGTEDCNGHGTHIAGTIAGSTYGLAKSASIVPVRVLGCSGSGMLSDLIAGLDWITAKHSAGAPAVANLSLGGVTSTTLDVALNKMIADGVTAVVAAGNNSVDACTVSPARVAKAITVAASDSSDRQATFTNVGKCVDLFAPGVSIVSAGHASSTATATKSGTSTAAPHVSGAAALLLAENRSLTPAQVSAGLVAQATSGKIASISPNTANKLLYVSPVAGQSVVSNSVPIGVIDAVTTTTQGLTVRGWALDPDTTSPITVHVYIDGKAVKAVSADGNRPDVDAAYKRGAAHGYSVTLPTTAGTHKVCVYAINATPGSNPLLACRTVTVKNATPIGVIDAATATTTTVDVRTASPAPEEAVDAIAVRGWALDNDTTAPLSVHVYLDGKFVTATTADGNRPDVDAAYKRGAAHGYSVTLPTTAGTHKVCVYAINATPGTNPLLACRTVTVKNATPIGVIDSVTSTPADIYPLDLGWDPIGTIAVRGWALDRDTTAPIGVHVYLDGVHTRTLFADGNRPDVGAAYGKGSAHGFNVSMEAGAGTHEVCVYAINATLGTNPLLGCRTVTVDEAPAPG
;
A
#
# COMPACT_ATOMS: atom_id res chain seq x y z
N MET A 1 21.65 52.13 55.16
CA MET A 1 22.05 51.31 56.33
C MET A 1 22.15 49.85 55.90
N ARG A 2 22.87 48.98 56.64
CA ARG A 2 22.79 47.49 56.57
C ARG A 2 21.57 47.00 57.41
N PRO A 3 21.20 45.70 57.53
CA PRO A 3 21.76 44.40 57.06
C PRO A 3 20.67 43.55 56.30
N VAL A 4 20.63 42.22 56.04
CA VAL A 4 21.53 41.03 55.79
C VAL A 4 20.61 39.96 55.09
N TYR A 5 20.96 39.33 53.94
CA TYR A 5 21.64 38.02 53.74
C TYR A 5 21.02 36.81 54.50
N ARG A 6 20.82 35.59 53.95
CA ARG A 6 21.50 34.71 52.96
C ARG A 6 20.44 33.76 52.30
N ALA A 7 20.65 32.92 51.26
CA ALA A 7 21.75 32.60 50.34
C ALA A 7 21.23 31.85 49.06
N HIS A 8 22.15 31.46 48.17
CA HIS A 8 22.06 30.48 47.07
C HIS A 8 23.46 29.82 46.92
N PRO A 9 23.70 28.71 46.17
CA PRO A 9 23.39 28.49 44.75
C PRO A 9 22.73 27.09 44.51
N ALA A 10 22.72 26.40 43.36
CA ALA A 10 23.45 26.51 42.08
C ALA A 10 22.71 25.83 40.90
N ARG A 11 23.32 25.84 39.71
CA ARG A 11 23.04 24.95 38.57
C ARG A 11 24.35 24.56 37.87
N THR A 12 24.41 23.37 37.29
CA THR A 12 25.46 22.93 36.36
C THR A 12 24.79 22.38 35.10
N ALA A 13 25.32 22.71 33.92
CA ALA A 13 24.87 22.15 32.65
C ALA A 13 25.90 21.14 32.12
N SER A 14 25.44 20.08 31.46
CA SER A 14 26.30 19.14 30.73
C SER A 14 25.83 19.04 29.29
N ILE A 15 26.79 18.94 28.39
CA ILE A 15 26.61 19.02 26.94
C ILE A 15 26.19 17.64 26.41
N LEU A 16 25.17 17.60 25.54
CA LEU A 16 24.80 16.40 24.80
C LEU A 16 25.50 16.41 23.43
N THR A 17 26.40 15.46 23.20
CA THR A 17 27.11 15.29 21.92
C THR A 17 26.21 14.64 20.88
N LEU A 18 26.09 15.27 19.70
CA LEU A 18 25.32 14.76 18.58
C LEU A 18 26.21 13.87 17.68
N SER A 19 26.11 12.54 17.84
CA SER A 19 26.80 11.59 16.96
C SER A 19 25.99 11.34 15.69
N LEU A 20 26.50 11.79 14.54
CA LEU A 20 25.90 11.59 13.24
C LEU A 20 26.30 10.21 12.67
N LEU A 21 25.38 9.26 12.62
CA LEU A 21 25.56 8.02 11.84
C LEU A 21 24.83 8.14 10.50
N ALA A 22 25.58 8.06 9.40
CA ALA A 22 25.01 7.94 8.07
C ALA A 22 24.58 6.49 7.81
N PHE A 23 23.30 6.28 7.50
CA PHE A 23 22.82 5.00 6.96
C PHE A 23 22.95 5.02 5.43
N THR A 24 23.82 4.20 4.89
CA THR A 24 23.85 3.88 3.45
C THR A 24 22.71 2.93 3.11
N VAL A 25 21.88 3.31 2.14
CA VAL A 25 20.85 2.43 1.58
C VAL A 25 21.45 1.67 0.40
N SER A 26 21.47 0.33 0.49
CA SER A 26 21.73 -0.55 -0.65
C SER A 26 20.44 -1.32 -0.98
N PRO A 27 20.05 -1.44 -2.26
CA PRO A 27 18.84 -2.18 -2.64
C PRO A 27 19.06 -3.69 -2.52
N VAL A 28 18.08 -4.40 -1.95
CA VAL A 28 18.00 -5.86 -2.02
C VAL A 28 17.24 -6.23 -3.29
N ALA A 29 17.95 -6.74 -4.29
CA ALA A 29 17.34 -7.32 -5.48
C ALA A 29 16.80 -8.73 -5.17
N LEU A 30 15.63 -9.05 -5.70
CA LEU A 30 14.98 -10.35 -5.54
C LEU A 30 15.57 -11.35 -6.56
N ALA A 31 16.29 -12.37 -6.08
CA ALA A 31 16.88 -13.41 -6.93
C ALA A 31 16.01 -14.67 -6.92
N ALA A 32 15.34 -14.95 -8.05
CA ALA A 32 14.67 -16.23 -8.28
C ALA A 32 15.69 -17.30 -8.71
N THR A 33 15.42 -18.57 -8.37
CA THR A 33 16.27 -19.70 -8.76
C THR A 33 16.02 -20.12 -10.21
N ALA A 34 17.05 -19.99 -11.06
CA ALA A 34 17.11 -20.64 -12.36
C ALA A 34 18.48 -21.31 -12.54
N THR A 35 18.47 -22.55 -13.05
CA THR A 35 19.67 -23.34 -13.35
C THR A 35 20.05 -23.20 -14.81
N GLU A 36 21.32 -22.97 -15.15
CA GLU A 36 21.86 -23.41 -16.45
C GLU A 36 23.40 -23.55 -16.50
N THR A 37 23.94 -23.84 -17.68
CA THR A 37 25.09 -24.74 -17.87
C THR A 37 26.37 -24.05 -18.35
N THR A 38 27.51 -24.51 -17.83
CA THR A 38 28.91 -24.44 -18.33
C THR A 38 29.28 -23.62 -19.59
N SER A 39 30.35 -22.80 -19.46
CA SER A 39 31.55 -22.68 -20.37
C SER A 39 32.08 -21.22 -20.52
N PRO A 40 33.37 -20.99 -20.86
CA PRO A 40 34.14 -19.88 -20.26
C PRO A 40 34.95 -18.97 -21.23
N THR A 41 35.92 -18.22 -20.68
CA THR A 41 36.95 -17.34 -21.31
C THR A 41 36.43 -15.98 -21.83
N THR A 42 37.18 -14.86 -21.82
CA THR A 42 38.65 -14.59 -21.76
C THR A 42 39.10 -13.51 -20.75
N THR A 43 40.41 -13.21 -20.74
CA THR A 43 41.22 -12.39 -19.79
C THR A 43 41.57 -10.97 -20.30
N ALA A 44 41.80 -10.00 -19.40
CA ALA A 44 43.01 -9.12 -19.41
C ALA A 44 43.10 -8.12 -18.22
N ASP A 45 44.34 -7.93 -17.75
CA ASP A 45 44.85 -7.32 -16.51
C ASP A 45 45.42 -5.85 -16.76
N PRO A 46 46.23 -5.15 -15.93
CA PRO A 46 45.72 -4.16 -14.95
C PRO A 46 46.50 -2.80 -14.73
N THR A 47 45.88 -1.85 -14.00
CA THR A 47 46.52 -0.87 -13.03
C THR A 47 47.52 0.23 -13.54
N PRO A 48 48.23 1.04 -12.69
CA PRO A 48 47.71 2.12 -11.81
C PRO A 48 48.55 3.46 -11.76
N ALA A 49 48.07 4.49 -11.04
CA ALA A 49 48.84 5.62 -10.44
C ALA A 49 47.96 6.39 -9.40
N SER A 50 48.21 6.39 -8.08
CA SER A 50 49.12 7.25 -7.26
C SER A 50 48.66 8.72 -7.11
N GLU A 51 48.18 9.17 -5.92
CA GLU A 51 48.94 9.94 -4.88
C GLU A 51 49.24 11.43 -5.23
N SER A 52 49.25 12.44 -4.34
CA SER A 52 49.06 12.53 -2.86
C SER A 52 48.62 13.97 -2.42
N ALA A 53 48.54 14.23 -1.09
CA ALA A 53 48.13 15.51 -0.44
C ALA A 53 49.38 16.37 -0.02
N PRO A 54 49.37 17.45 0.83
CA PRO A 54 48.29 18.03 1.66
C PRO A 54 48.22 19.58 1.87
N SER A 55 47.11 20.01 2.51
CA SER A 55 46.87 21.11 3.49
C SER A 55 47.87 22.28 3.73
N ALA A 56 47.33 23.51 3.76
CA ALA A 56 47.67 24.57 4.73
C ALA A 56 46.55 25.65 4.86
N ASP A 57 46.38 26.22 6.05
CA ASP A 57 45.51 27.35 6.48
C ASP A 57 46.41 28.26 7.39
N PRO A 58 46.25 29.60 7.58
CA PRO A 58 45.10 30.17 8.34
C PRO A 58 44.64 31.63 8.08
N THR A 59 43.33 31.87 8.30
CA THR A 59 42.71 33.09 8.91
C THR A 59 42.83 34.50 8.27
N ILE A 60 41.73 35.27 8.28
CA ILE A 60 41.51 36.50 9.09
C ILE A 60 40.17 37.20 8.68
N GLU A 61 39.33 37.54 9.67
CA GLU A 61 38.10 38.38 9.58
C GLU A 61 38.42 39.85 10.02
N PRO A 62 37.55 40.91 9.93
CA PRO A 62 36.07 40.88 10.06
C PRO A 62 35.23 41.96 9.29
N THR A 63 33.90 41.95 9.52
CA THR A 63 32.91 43.08 9.56
C THR A 63 32.62 43.97 8.32
N ALA A 64 31.33 44.06 7.92
CA ALA A 64 30.42 45.22 8.15
C ALA A 64 29.26 45.37 7.13
N GLU A 65 28.01 45.38 7.61
CA GLU A 65 26.80 46.00 7.01
C GLU A 65 26.74 47.52 7.40
N PRO A 66 25.78 48.41 6.98
CA PRO A 66 24.38 48.15 6.55
C PRO A 66 23.78 49.10 5.44
N THR A 67 22.43 49.16 5.36
CA THR A 67 21.51 50.24 4.86
C THR A 67 21.42 50.55 3.36
N ASP A 68 20.30 50.93 2.72
CA ASP A 68 18.83 51.01 2.94
C ASP A 68 18.24 51.78 1.70
N ALA A 69 16.92 51.77 1.51
CA ALA A 69 16.06 52.71 0.76
C ALA A 69 16.14 52.88 -0.79
N ALA A 70 14.95 52.81 -1.42
CA ALA A 70 14.60 53.10 -2.82
C ALA A 70 14.22 54.62 -3.02
N PRO A 71 13.48 55.09 -4.07
CA PRO A 71 13.06 54.52 -5.38
C PRO A 71 13.21 55.48 -6.60
N ALA A 72 12.99 55.02 -7.85
CA ALA A 72 12.53 55.86 -8.99
C ALA A 72 12.07 55.07 -10.24
N GLU A 73 10.98 55.53 -10.87
CA GLU A 73 10.61 55.39 -12.31
C GLU A 73 10.50 56.82 -12.90
N PRO A 74 10.14 57.08 -14.20
CA PRO A 74 9.97 56.21 -15.39
C PRO A 74 10.75 56.69 -16.65
N SER A 75 10.80 55.89 -17.73
CA SER A 75 10.42 56.30 -19.12
C SER A 75 10.84 55.34 -20.25
N ALA A 76 9.92 55.18 -21.22
CA ALA A 76 10.08 55.05 -22.68
C ALA A 76 11.11 54.08 -23.36
N THR A 77 10.55 53.26 -24.26
CA THR A 77 11.15 52.58 -25.43
C THR A 77 11.55 53.56 -26.57
N PRO A 78 12.14 53.16 -27.73
CA PRO A 78 12.47 51.81 -28.22
C PRO A 78 13.88 51.61 -28.84
N ASP A 79 14.28 50.35 -29.13
CA ASP A 79 15.09 49.99 -30.31
C ASP A 79 14.82 48.53 -30.75
N THR A 80 15.62 47.98 -31.67
CA THR A 80 15.18 47.03 -32.72
C THR A 80 16.20 45.92 -33.06
N SER A 81 15.79 45.04 -34.00
CA SER A 81 16.63 44.18 -34.87
C SER A 81 16.97 42.74 -34.41
N PRO A 82 17.21 41.78 -35.34
CA PRO A 82 16.88 40.36 -35.14
C PRO A 82 18.04 39.34 -35.34
N LEU A 83 17.76 38.05 -35.12
CA LEU A 83 18.65 36.89 -35.39
C LEU A 83 17.89 35.70 -36.04
N PRO A 84 18.57 34.69 -36.65
CA PRO A 84 18.09 34.04 -37.89
C PRO A 84 17.72 32.54 -37.83
N SER A 85 17.23 32.04 -38.98
CA SER A 85 16.88 30.63 -39.29
C SER A 85 18.08 29.72 -39.61
N PRO A 86 17.82 28.40 -39.78
CA PRO A 86 18.51 27.63 -40.83
C PRO A 86 17.60 26.71 -41.68
N SER A 87 18.17 26.23 -42.80
CA SER A 87 17.63 25.34 -43.85
C SER A 87 17.89 23.84 -43.57
N ALA A 88 17.52 22.83 -44.40
CA ALA A 88 16.31 22.52 -45.20
C ALA A 88 16.49 21.16 -45.96
N VAL A 89 15.39 20.44 -46.26
CA VAL A 89 15.23 19.31 -47.25
C VAL A 89 16.13 18.04 -47.09
N PRO A 90 15.87 16.88 -47.75
CA PRO A 90 15.00 16.59 -48.92
C PRO A 90 13.91 15.51 -48.74
N ASP A 91 13.24 15.26 -49.87
CA ASP A 91 12.06 14.41 -50.14
C ASP A 91 12.44 13.34 -51.19
N GLU A 92 11.92 12.12 -51.09
CA GLU A 92 11.51 11.31 -52.25
C GLU A 92 10.64 10.08 -51.85
N SER A 93 10.00 9.44 -52.84
CA SER A 93 9.01 8.36 -52.65
C SER A 93 9.39 7.07 -53.40
N LEU A 94 8.84 5.90 -52.99
CA LEU A 94 8.30 4.83 -53.87
C LEU A 94 7.87 3.54 -53.10
N LEU A 95 7.15 2.66 -53.81
CA LEU A 95 6.50 1.39 -53.41
C LEU A 95 7.48 0.17 -53.47
N PRO A 96 7.16 -1.09 -53.04
CA PRO A 96 5.84 -1.74 -52.86
C PRO A 96 5.67 -2.63 -51.59
N ALA A 97 4.79 -3.65 -51.63
CA ALA A 97 4.20 -4.34 -50.46
C ALA A 97 4.30 -5.91 -50.47
N ALA A 98 3.65 -6.54 -49.47
CA ALA A 98 3.39 -7.98 -49.21
C ALA A 98 4.47 -8.77 -48.43
N PRO A 99 4.13 -9.93 -47.78
CA PRO A 99 2.81 -10.49 -47.38
C PRO A 99 2.68 -10.78 -45.86
N ALA A 100 1.56 -11.39 -45.43
CA ALA A 100 1.34 -11.87 -44.05
C ALA A 100 1.79 -13.34 -43.83
N PRO A 101 2.14 -13.76 -42.59
CA PRO A 101 2.42 -15.15 -42.22
C PRO A 101 1.17 -15.91 -41.70
N THR A 102 1.18 -17.25 -41.82
CA THR A 102 0.09 -18.16 -41.42
C THR A 102 0.42 -18.94 -40.13
N GLU A 103 -0.59 -19.52 -39.48
CA GLU A 103 -0.54 -20.27 -38.21
C GLU A 103 0.34 -21.53 -38.18
N ALA A 104 0.65 -21.98 -36.95
CA ALA A 104 0.83 -23.38 -36.58
C ALA A 104 0.34 -23.62 -35.11
N PRO A 105 -0.22 -24.79 -34.76
CA PRO A 105 -1.07 -24.95 -33.57
C PRO A 105 -0.36 -25.53 -32.32
N THR A 106 -1.04 -25.44 -31.17
CA THR A 106 -0.74 -26.18 -29.92
C THR A 106 -2.03 -26.81 -29.33
N PRO A 107 -1.94 -27.84 -28.45
CA PRO A 107 -2.95 -28.91 -28.46
C PRO A 107 -4.00 -28.91 -27.33
N GLU A 108 -5.09 -29.63 -27.62
CA GLU A 108 -6.27 -29.89 -26.77
C GLU A 108 -5.96 -30.74 -25.50
N PRO A 109 -6.46 -30.32 -24.32
CA PRO A 109 -6.57 -31.17 -23.13
C PRO A 109 -8.03 -31.62 -22.86
N ALA A 110 -8.21 -32.92 -22.58
CA ALA A 110 -9.51 -33.60 -22.56
C ALA A 110 -10.53 -33.13 -21.50
N ALA A 111 -11.82 -33.28 -21.82
CA ALA A 111 -12.96 -32.93 -20.98
C ALA A 111 -13.20 -33.91 -19.79
N PRO A 112 -13.59 -33.40 -18.60
CA PRO A 112 -14.17 -34.19 -17.51
C PRO A 112 -15.70 -34.35 -17.64
N THR A 113 -16.25 -35.39 -17.02
CA THR A 113 -17.67 -35.80 -17.19
C THR A 113 -18.66 -34.98 -16.36
N GLU A 114 -19.85 -34.75 -16.92
CA GLU A 114 -20.97 -34.05 -16.28
C GLU A 114 -21.46 -34.72 -14.98
N THR A 115 -22.06 -33.90 -14.11
CA THR A 115 -22.96 -34.33 -13.03
C THR A 115 -24.16 -33.38 -13.05
N PRO A 116 -25.42 -33.88 -13.13
CA PRO A 116 -26.57 -33.02 -13.36
C PRO A 116 -26.86 -32.11 -12.16
N ALA A 117 -27.18 -30.85 -12.45
CA ALA A 117 -27.59 -29.84 -11.47
C ALA A 117 -29.00 -30.13 -10.89
N PRO A 118 -29.31 -29.63 -9.68
CA PRO A 118 -30.65 -29.74 -9.10
C PRO A 118 -31.66 -28.82 -9.82
N VAL A 119 -32.91 -29.29 -9.93
CA VAL A 119 -34.01 -28.55 -10.58
C VAL A 119 -34.45 -27.35 -9.71
N PRO A 120 -34.68 -26.15 -10.28
CA PRO A 120 -35.20 -24.98 -9.55
C PRO A 120 -36.65 -25.13 -9.04
N ASP A 121 -37.01 -24.31 -8.05
CA ASP A 121 -38.35 -24.23 -7.44
C ASP A 121 -39.21 -23.19 -8.19
N PRO A 122 -40.37 -23.54 -8.78
CA PRO A 122 -41.09 -22.70 -9.75
C PRO A 122 -41.96 -21.60 -9.09
N ALA A 123 -41.35 -20.77 -8.24
CA ALA A 123 -42.05 -19.85 -7.33
C ALA A 123 -41.63 -18.37 -7.39
N LEU A 124 -40.74 -17.99 -8.32
CA LEU A 124 -40.54 -16.61 -8.78
C LEU A 124 -40.33 -16.64 -10.30
N ALA A 125 -41.16 -15.93 -11.06
CA ALA A 125 -40.85 -15.61 -12.45
C ALA A 125 -39.90 -14.40 -12.46
N GLU A 126 -38.92 -14.41 -13.36
CA GLU A 126 -38.06 -13.25 -13.56
C GLU A 126 -38.84 -12.10 -14.23
N PRO A 127 -38.47 -10.83 -13.99
CA PRO A 127 -39.09 -9.72 -14.68
C PRO A 127 -38.66 -9.68 -16.15
N GLU A 128 -39.62 -9.54 -17.04
CA GLU A 128 -39.40 -9.27 -18.46
C GLU A 128 -38.91 -7.82 -18.67
N ALA A 129 -38.04 -7.63 -19.66
CA ALA A 129 -37.54 -6.33 -20.13
C ALA A 129 -37.35 -6.34 -21.65
N GLN A 130 -37.20 -5.15 -22.24
CA GLN A 130 -36.93 -4.99 -23.68
C GLN A 130 -35.43 -5.11 -23.96
N TYR A 131 -35.10 -5.91 -24.98
CA TYR A 131 -33.74 -6.14 -25.46
C TYR A 131 -33.67 -5.91 -26.97
N VAL A 132 -32.54 -5.39 -27.45
CA VAL A 132 -32.17 -5.31 -28.86
C VAL A 132 -31.29 -6.51 -29.19
N VAL A 133 -31.80 -7.40 -30.04
CA VAL A 133 -31.06 -8.55 -30.56
C VAL A 133 -30.41 -8.16 -31.87
N LEU A 134 -29.09 -8.25 -31.94
CA LEU A 134 -28.32 -8.13 -33.18
C LEU A 134 -28.05 -9.53 -33.73
N TYR A 135 -28.39 -9.75 -35.00
CA TYR A 135 -28.12 -10.97 -35.74
C TYR A 135 -26.95 -10.79 -36.71
N SER A 136 -26.35 -11.90 -37.16
CA SER A 136 -25.24 -11.86 -38.10
C SER A 136 -25.57 -11.22 -39.44
N ASP A 137 -24.53 -10.65 -40.05
CA ASP A 137 -24.62 -9.87 -41.27
C ASP A 137 -25.16 -10.71 -42.45
N GLY A 138 -26.39 -10.40 -42.89
CA GLY A 138 -27.13 -11.14 -43.93
C GLY A 138 -28.20 -12.11 -43.43
N THR A 139 -28.47 -12.19 -42.12
CA THR A 139 -29.61 -12.95 -41.55
C THR A 139 -30.96 -12.39 -41.99
N ASP A 140 -31.94 -13.27 -42.26
CA ASP A 140 -33.33 -12.88 -42.51
C ASP A 140 -34.04 -12.59 -41.17
N VAL A 141 -33.93 -11.35 -40.71
CA VAL A 141 -34.50 -10.86 -39.44
C VAL A 141 -35.98 -11.22 -39.31
N SER A 142 -36.75 -11.15 -40.39
CA SER A 142 -38.19 -11.46 -40.36
C SER A 142 -38.47 -12.96 -40.28
N ALA A 143 -37.51 -13.82 -40.65
CA ALA A 143 -37.58 -15.26 -40.36
C ALA A 143 -37.28 -15.54 -38.88
N GLU A 144 -36.21 -14.97 -38.31
CA GLU A 144 -35.88 -15.18 -36.88
C GLU A 144 -36.92 -14.56 -35.95
N ALA A 145 -37.42 -13.36 -36.26
CA ALA A 145 -38.55 -12.74 -35.57
C ALA A 145 -39.88 -13.49 -35.78
N ALA A 146 -39.98 -14.40 -36.75
CA ALA A 146 -41.12 -15.32 -36.87
C ALA A 146 -40.91 -16.60 -36.03
N THR A 147 -39.67 -17.08 -35.88
CA THR A 147 -39.31 -18.17 -34.96
C THR A 147 -39.58 -17.76 -33.50
N LEU A 148 -39.03 -16.63 -33.04
CA LEU A 148 -39.21 -16.13 -31.67
C LEU A 148 -40.71 -15.94 -31.32
N ARG A 149 -41.51 -15.36 -32.23
CA ARG A 149 -42.97 -15.24 -32.05
C ARG A 149 -43.73 -16.57 -32.07
N ALA A 150 -43.16 -17.63 -32.65
CA ALA A 150 -43.75 -18.97 -32.63
C ALA A 150 -43.45 -19.70 -31.31
N ASP A 151 -42.29 -19.45 -30.71
CA ASP A 151 -41.89 -20.00 -29.41
C ASP A 151 -42.49 -19.21 -28.23
N GLY A 152 -42.89 -17.95 -28.44
CA GLY A 152 -43.76 -17.19 -27.53
C GLY A 152 -43.24 -15.81 -27.11
N THR A 153 -42.01 -15.45 -27.50
CA THR A 153 -41.40 -14.13 -27.28
C THR A 153 -42.21 -13.05 -28.01
N ASP A 154 -42.47 -11.92 -27.33
CA ASP A 154 -42.99 -10.73 -28.02
C ASP A 154 -41.86 -10.01 -28.75
N VAL A 155 -42.08 -9.67 -30.01
CA VAL A 155 -41.08 -9.04 -30.88
C VAL A 155 -41.69 -7.77 -31.46
N GLU A 156 -41.44 -6.68 -30.76
CA GLU A 156 -42.12 -5.39 -30.91
C GLU A 156 -41.71 -4.65 -32.18
N GLN A 157 -40.45 -4.79 -32.60
CA GLN A 157 -39.90 -4.10 -33.77
C GLN A 157 -38.86 -4.96 -34.50
N GLU A 158 -38.84 -4.86 -35.83
CA GLU A 158 -37.78 -5.39 -36.70
C GLU A 158 -37.11 -4.22 -37.43
N PHE A 159 -35.78 -4.25 -37.55
CA PHE A 159 -35.01 -3.26 -38.32
C PHE A 159 -34.73 -3.80 -39.72
N THR A 160 -34.85 -2.96 -40.76
CA THR A 160 -34.73 -3.39 -42.17
C THR A 160 -33.36 -3.18 -42.80
N GLU A 161 -32.57 -2.23 -42.28
CA GLU A 161 -31.23 -1.87 -42.77
C GLU A 161 -30.11 -2.33 -41.81
N THR A 162 -30.48 -2.76 -40.61
CA THR A 162 -29.60 -3.34 -39.59
C THR A 162 -30.18 -4.72 -39.27
N PRO A 163 -29.38 -5.79 -39.21
CA PRO A 163 -29.90 -7.14 -38.96
C PRO A 163 -30.30 -7.29 -37.48
N ALA A 164 -31.39 -6.69 -37.03
CA ALA A 164 -31.75 -6.60 -35.62
C ALA A 164 -33.25 -6.58 -35.35
N ALA A 165 -33.66 -6.95 -34.13
CA ALA A 165 -35.03 -6.84 -33.64
C ALA A 165 -35.08 -6.36 -32.18
N VAL A 166 -36.18 -5.73 -31.77
CA VAL A 166 -36.50 -5.44 -30.37
C VAL A 166 -37.47 -6.50 -29.86
N VAL A 167 -37.11 -7.14 -28.76
CA VAL A 167 -37.82 -8.29 -28.17
C VAL A 167 -38.03 -8.08 -26.68
N THR A 168 -39.09 -8.65 -26.11
CA THR A 168 -39.32 -8.66 -24.67
C THR A 168 -39.04 -10.05 -24.10
N LEU A 169 -38.09 -10.13 -23.15
CA LEU A 169 -37.51 -11.36 -22.60
C LEU A 169 -37.21 -11.20 -21.10
N THR A 170 -37.13 -12.30 -20.36
CA THR A 170 -36.43 -12.32 -19.06
C THR A 170 -34.91 -12.36 -19.25
N ALA A 171 -34.14 -12.03 -18.21
CA ALA A 171 -32.68 -12.06 -18.26
C ALA A 171 -32.13 -13.45 -18.61
N THR A 172 -32.69 -14.51 -18.01
CA THR A 172 -32.32 -15.90 -18.33
C THR A 172 -32.57 -16.26 -19.81
N GLU A 173 -33.60 -15.69 -20.44
CA GLU A 173 -33.91 -15.92 -21.86
C GLU A 173 -33.03 -15.06 -22.80
N ALA A 174 -32.62 -13.86 -22.37
CA ALA A 174 -31.65 -13.04 -23.09
C ALA A 174 -30.26 -13.72 -23.15
N ASP A 175 -29.75 -14.23 -22.02
CA ASP A 175 -28.49 -15.01 -21.95
C ASP A 175 -28.55 -16.25 -22.86
N ALA A 176 -29.72 -16.91 -22.95
CA ALA A 176 -29.94 -18.07 -23.81
C ALA A 176 -30.00 -17.68 -25.30
N LEU A 177 -30.59 -16.53 -25.64
CA LEU A 177 -30.66 -16.04 -27.01
C LEU A 177 -29.31 -15.54 -27.52
N GLU A 178 -28.50 -14.88 -26.67
CA GLU A 178 -27.11 -14.52 -27.00
C GLU A 178 -26.24 -15.75 -27.31
N SER A 179 -26.61 -16.92 -26.76
CA SER A 179 -25.95 -18.21 -27.01
C SER A 179 -26.41 -18.93 -28.29
N THR A 180 -27.21 -18.30 -29.15
CA THR A 180 -27.81 -18.92 -30.35
C THR A 180 -27.00 -18.66 -31.63
N ASP A 181 -26.74 -19.72 -32.42
CA ASP A 181 -26.06 -19.62 -33.73
C ASP A 181 -26.75 -18.59 -34.65
N GLY A 182 -26.06 -17.48 -34.93
CA GLY A 182 -26.57 -16.39 -35.78
C GLY A 182 -27.01 -15.12 -35.03
N VAL A 183 -26.95 -15.11 -33.70
CA VAL A 183 -27.01 -13.90 -32.87
C VAL A 183 -25.57 -13.41 -32.61
N GLU A 184 -25.34 -12.10 -32.72
CA GLU A 184 -24.06 -11.45 -32.44
C GLU A 184 -24.02 -10.70 -31.10
N ALA A 185 -25.18 -10.22 -30.62
CA ALA A 185 -25.33 -9.61 -29.29
C ALA A 185 -26.82 -9.56 -28.86
N VAL A 186 -27.05 -9.54 -27.55
CA VAL A 186 -28.37 -9.22 -26.96
C VAL A 186 -28.20 -8.10 -25.93
N GLU A 187 -28.48 -6.86 -26.33
CA GLU A 187 -28.28 -5.67 -25.50
C GLU A 187 -29.60 -5.25 -24.82
N LEU A 188 -29.57 -4.80 -23.57
CA LEU A 188 -30.77 -4.22 -22.91
C LEU A 188 -31.14 -2.89 -23.59
N ASP A 189 -32.40 -2.71 -23.99
CA ASP A 189 -32.83 -1.43 -24.59
C ASP A 189 -32.84 -0.32 -23.53
N THR A 190 -32.32 0.86 -23.88
CA THR A 190 -32.07 1.96 -22.94
C THR A 190 -32.40 3.32 -23.54
N GLN A 191 -33.03 4.18 -22.73
CA GLN A 191 -33.46 5.50 -23.15
C GLN A 191 -32.27 6.41 -23.50
N ILE A 192 -32.28 6.95 -24.73
CA ILE A 192 -31.29 7.93 -25.22
C ILE A 192 -31.89 9.34 -25.26
N ASP A 193 -31.27 10.29 -24.55
CA ASP A 193 -31.67 11.70 -24.51
C ASP A 193 -30.88 12.57 -25.51
N ALA A 194 -31.47 13.69 -25.95
CA ALA A 194 -30.85 14.63 -26.88
C ALA A 194 -30.03 15.73 -26.16
N LEU A 195 -28.77 15.94 -26.60
CA LEU A 195 -27.82 16.86 -25.95
C LEU A 195 -27.72 18.23 -26.68
N GLU A 196 -27.97 19.33 -25.95
CA GLU A 196 -27.85 20.72 -26.45
C GLU A 196 -26.40 21.26 -26.42
N THR A 197 -25.46 20.60 -27.09
CA THR A 197 -24.06 21.04 -27.15
C THR A 197 -23.90 22.41 -27.83
N GLN A 198 -23.42 23.42 -27.10
CA GLN A 198 -23.11 24.75 -27.64
C GLN A 198 -21.72 24.75 -28.32
N PRO A 199 -21.62 25.07 -29.62
CA PRO A 199 -20.33 25.29 -30.28
C PRO A 199 -19.78 26.71 -30.01
N ASN A 200 -18.46 26.84 -29.91
CA ASN A 200 -17.73 28.08 -29.66
C ASN A 200 -18.28 28.91 -28.47
N PRO A 201 -18.40 28.32 -27.27
CA PRO A 201 -18.81 29.03 -26.06
C PRO A 201 -17.70 30.00 -25.58
N THR A 202 -17.93 30.70 -24.47
CA THR A 202 -16.84 31.43 -23.80
C THR A 202 -15.84 30.44 -23.20
N TRP A 203 -14.56 30.84 -23.10
CA TRP A 203 -13.52 29.97 -22.54
C TRP A 203 -13.85 29.48 -21.11
N GLY A 204 -14.62 30.25 -20.35
CA GLY A 204 -15.05 29.89 -18.99
C GLY A 204 -16.03 28.72 -18.99
N LEU A 205 -17.00 28.70 -19.92
CA LEU A 205 -17.90 27.57 -20.12
C LEU A 205 -17.15 26.35 -20.68
N ASP A 206 -16.38 26.55 -21.75
CA ASP A 206 -15.49 25.55 -22.38
C ASP A 206 -14.51 24.91 -21.39
N ARG A 207 -14.15 25.60 -20.30
CA ARG A 207 -13.23 25.06 -19.31
C ARG A 207 -13.91 24.16 -18.28
N ILE A 208 -15.18 24.37 -17.96
CA ILE A 208 -15.79 23.74 -16.77
C ILE A 208 -16.50 22.42 -17.04
N ASP A 209 -16.87 22.08 -18.28
CA ASP A 209 -17.44 20.76 -18.63
C ASP A 209 -16.36 19.72 -19.02
N GLN A 210 -15.11 20.15 -19.19
CA GLN A 210 -13.93 19.28 -19.36
C GLN A 210 -12.99 19.28 -18.15
N ARG A 211 -12.18 18.22 -17.99
CA ARG A 211 -11.25 18.08 -16.85
C ARG A 211 -9.84 18.62 -17.09
N SER A 212 -9.32 18.55 -18.31
CA SER A 212 -7.95 18.97 -18.67
C SER A 212 -7.97 19.89 -19.89
N LEU A 213 -7.07 20.87 -19.95
CA LEU A 213 -6.71 21.58 -21.19
C LEU A 213 -6.06 20.61 -22.20
N PRO A 214 -6.07 20.90 -23.53
CA PRO A 214 -6.58 22.11 -24.20
C PRO A 214 -8.11 22.17 -24.26
N LEU A 215 -8.65 23.38 -24.47
CA LEU A 215 -10.09 23.64 -24.58
C LEU A 215 -10.71 22.99 -25.83
N SER A 216 -11.94 22.49 -25.68
CA SER A 216 -12.70 21.72 -26.68
C SER A 216 -13.35 22.58 -27.76
N LYS A 217 -13.68 23.84 -27.45
CA LYS A 217 -14.58 24.73 -28.20
C LYS A 217 -16.04 24.28 -28.24
N THR A 218 -16.44 23.49 -27.26
CA THR A 218 -17.82 23.06 -27.01
C THR A 218 -18.19 23.34 -25.55
N TYR A 219 -19.48 23.47 -25.27
CA TYR A 219 -20.02 23.44 -23.92
C TYR A 219 -21.30 22.60 -23.92
N THR A 220 -21.29 21.46 -23.23
CA THR A 220 -22.44 20.57 -23.09
C THR A 220 -22.96 20.66 -21.66
N PRO A 221 -24.04 21.41 -21.40
CA PRO A 221 -24.64 21.47 -20.06
C PRO A 221 -25.47 20.19 -19.78
N PRO A 222 -25.52 19.70 -18.53
CA PRO A 222 -26.36 18.56 -18.13
C PRO A 222 -27.87 18.89 -18.06
N GLY A 223 -28.24 20.14 -18.36
CA GLY A 223 -29.61 20.64 -18.34
C GLY A 223 -29.63 22.17 -18.40
N THR A 224 -30.81 22.78 -18.27
CA THR A 224 -30.97 24.24 -18.42
C THR A 224 -31.25 24.99 -17.11
N ALA A 225 -31.26 24.29 -15.97
CA ALA A 225 -31.63 24.85 -14.64
C ALA A 225 -33.07 25.38 -14.53
N SER A 226 -34.01 24.85 -15.32
CA SER A 226 -35.42 25.27 -15.31
C SER A 226 -36.09 25.07 -13.94
N GLY A 227 -36.78 26.11 -13.47
CA GLY A 227 -37.48 26.14 -12.18
C GLY A 227 -36.64 26.56 -10.96
N VAL A 228 -35.37 26.91 -11.14
CA VAL A 228 -34.49 27.42 -10.08
C VAL A 228 -34.45 28.95 -10.11
N THR A 229 -34.41 29.57 -8.91
CA THR A 229 -34.29 31.03 -8.76
C THR A 229 -32.84 31.43 -8.45
N VAL A 230 -32.30 32.41 -9.18
CA VAL A 230 -30.97 32.98 -8.92
C VAL A 230 -31.08 34.44 -8.50
N TYR A 231 -30.81 34.71 -7.21
CA TYR A 231 -30.76 36.05 -6.65
C TYR A 231 -29.39 36.68 -6.94
N VAL A 232 -29.38 37.85 -7.58
CA VAL A 232 -28.15 38.58 -7.96
C VAL A 232 -27.98 39.79 -7.03
N VAL A 233 -27.12 39.65 -6.03
CA VAL A 233 -26.93 40.64 -4.94
C VAL A 233 -25.80 41.61 -5.33
N ASP A 234 -26.15 42.68 -6.06
CA ASP A 234 -25.16 43.46 -6.83
C ASP A 234 -25.65 44.90 -7.17
N THR A 235 -25.19 45.51 -8.28
CA THR A 235 -25.55 46.86 -8.79
C THR A 235 -26.92 46.97 -9.45
N GLY A 236 -27.67 45.86 -9.50
CA GLY A 236 -28.87 45.68 -10.34
C GLY A 236 -28.60 44.70 -11.48
N VAL A 237 -29.61 44.45 -12.31
CA VAL A 237 -29.47 43.68 -13.57
C VAL A 237 -30.22 44.43 -14.65
N SER A 238 -29.62 44.63 -15.83
CA SER A 238 -30.37 45.26 -16.93
C SER A 238 -31.39 44.29 -17.52
N SER A 239 -32.66 44.52 -17.17
CA SER A 239 -33.80 43.72 -17.63
C SER A 239 -34.00 43.74 -19.14
N SER A 240 -33.43 44.74 -19.82
CA SER A 240 -33.53 44.94 -21.27
C SER A 240 -32.56 44.10 -22.12
N ASN A 241 -31.55 43.45 -21.53
CA ASN A 241 -30.57 42.68 -22.31
C ASN A 241 -31.19 41.37 -22.83
N VAL A 242 -31.10 41.15 -24.15
CA VAL A 242 -31.75 40.04 -24.85
C VAL A 242 -31.24 38.67 -24.40
N ASP A 243 -30.02 38.58 -23.87
CA ASP A 243 -29.44 37.31 -23.42
C ASP A 243 -30.18 36.70 -22.20
N PHE A 244 -30.98 37.51 -21.50
CA PHE A 244 -31.87 37.02 -20.45
C PHE A 244 -33.21 36.49 -20.96
N GLY A 245 -33.61 36.78 -22.21
CA GLY A 245 -34.87 36.31 -22.77
C GLY A 245 -36.12 36.68 -21.95
N GLY A 246 -36.09 37.79 -21.22
CA GLY A 246 -37.17 38.21 -20.31
C GLY A 246 -37.22 37.49 -18.95
N ARG A 247 -36.22 36.67 -18.60
CA ARG A 247 -36.17 35.92 -17.31
C ARG A 247 -35.74 36.75 -16.10
N VAL A 248 -35.57 38.08 -16.25
CA VAL A 248 -35.33 39.01 -15.13
C VAL A 248 -36.67 39.37 -14.50
N GLY A 249 -36.96 38.78 -13.34
CA GLY A 249 -38.20 38.99 -12.59
C GLY A 249 -38.16 40.22 -11.67
N GLY A 250 -39.28 40.45 -10.98
CA GLY A 250 -39.40 41.52 -9.98
C GLY A 250 -38.50 41.26 -8.76
N GLY A 251 -37.60 42.20 -8.49
CA GLY A 251 -36.62 42.12 -7.40
C GLY A 251 -36.78 43.19 -6.32
N TRP A 252 -35.67 43.57 -5.68
CA TRP A 252 -35.62 44.58 -4.62
C TRP A 252 -34.40 45.49 -4.73
N SER A 253 -34.50 46.71 -4.20
CA SER A 253 -33.39 47.67 -4.15
C SER A 253 -33.35 48.40 -2.81
N ALA A 254 -32.15 48.51 -2.24
CA ALA A 254 -31.86 49.42 -1.14
C ALA A 254 -31.63 50.86 -1.62
N ILE A 255 -31.24 51.03 -2.90
CA ILE A 255 -30.77 52.28 -3.46
C ILE A 255 -31.95 53.16 -3.87
N SER A 256 -32.16 54.24 -3.12
CA SER A 256 -33.27 55.19 -3.29
C SER A 256 -33.00 56.27 -4.36
N ASP A 257 -32.54 55.85 -5.54
CA ASP A 257 -32.20 56.73 -6.67
C ASP A 257 -33.26 56.76 -7.80
N ASN A 258 -34.39 56.09 -7.58
CA ASN A 258 -35.48 55.85 -8.54
C ASN A 258 -35.12 54.96 -9.76
N ASN A 259 -33.91 54.38 -9.83
CA ASN A 259 -33.57 53.42 -10.89
C ASN A 259 -34.12 52.00 -10.63
N GLY A 260 -34.84 51.80 -9.52
CA GLY A 260 -35.40 50.51 -9.13
C GLY A 260 -34.29 49.47 -8.96
N THR A 261 -34.44 48.33 -9.65
CA THR A 261 -33.49 47.21 -9.70
C THR A 261 -32.63 47.17 -10.97
N GLU A 262 -32.82 48.10 -11.90
CA GLU A 262 -32.08 48.15 -13.17
C GLU A 262 -30.60 48.51 -12.91
N ASP A 263 -29.69 47.94 -13.69
CA ASP A 263 -28.25 48.16 -13.52
C ASP A 263 -27.79 49.45 -14.18
N CYS A 264 -26.98 50.23 -13.45
CA CYS A 264 -26.36 51.48 -13.92
C CYS A 264 -24.83 51.49 -13.77
N ASN A 265 -24.23 50.32 -13.53
CA ASN A 265 -22.77 50.11 -13.47
C ASN A 265 -22.31 49.02 -14.46
N GLY A 266 -23.15 48.03 -14.72
CA GLY A 266 -22.85 46.90 -15.58
C GLY A 266 -22.07 45.79 -14.88
N HIS A 267 -21.94 45.80 -13.55
CA HIS A 267 -21.37 44.69 -12.81
C HIS A 267 -22.41 43.58 -12.67
N GLY A 268 -23.53 43.83 -11.98
CA GLY A 268 -24.58 42.84 -11.76
C GLY A 268 -25.20 42.26 -13.05
N THR A 269 -25.26 43.02 -14.14
CA THR A 269 -25.65 42.49 -15.47
C THR A 269 -24.66 41.45 -16.01
N HIS A 270 -23.36 41.69 -15.87
CA HIS A 270 -22.31 40.75 -16.29
C HIS A 270 -22.30 39.50 -15.40
N ILE A 271 -22.55 39.67 -14.11
CA ILE A 271 -22.72 38.58 -13.15
C ILE A 271 -23.93 37.73 -13.55
N ALA A 272 -25.11 38.34 -13.71
CA ALA A 272 -26.34 37.65 -14.10
C ALA A 272 -26.21 36.90 -15.44
N GLY A 273 -25.54 37.51 -16.43
CA GLY A 273 -25.27 36.86 -17.72
C GLY A 273 -24.41 35.61 -17.58
N THR A 274 -23.42 35.64 -16.67
CA THR A 274 -22.51 34.51 -16.42
C THR A 274 -23.20 33.39 -15.61
N ILE A 275 -24.20 33.71 -14.78
CA ILE A 275 -25.04 32.68 -14.13
C ILE A 275 -25.98 32.04 -15.14
N ALA A 276 -26.81 32.86 -15.80
CA ALA A 276 -28.06 32.41 -16.43
C ALA A 276 -28.36 33.06 -17.79
N GLY A 277 -27.41 33.74 -18.43
CA GLY A 277 -27.55 34.20 -19.82
C GLY A 277 -27.68 33.03 -20.81
N SER A 278 -28.39 33.21 -21.92
CA SER A 278 -28.59 32.16 -22.93
C SER A 278 -27.31 31.80 -23.71
N THR A 279 -26.43 32.77 -23.88
CA THR A 279 -25.16 32.70 -24.63
C THR A 279 -23.97 32.50 -23.71
N TYR A 280 -24.00 33.16 -22.54
CA TYR A 280 -22.86 33.29 -21.62
C TYR A 280 -23.03 32.55 -20.29
N GLY A 281 -24.23 32.05 -19.99
CA GLY A 281 -24.58 31.43 -18.71
C GLY A 281 -24.69 29.91 -18.78
N LEU A 282 -24.53 29.30 -17.60
CA LEU A 282 -24.71 27.86 -17.39
C LEU A 282 -26.20 27.53 -17.20
N ALA A 283 -26.89 28.32 -16.37
CA ALA A 283 -28.25 28.10 -15.91
C ALA A 283 -29.28 28.75 -16.88
N LYS A 284 -29.25 28.34 -18.15
CA LYS A 284 -29.89 29.01 -19.30
C LYS A 284 -31.41 29.22 -19.23
N SER A 285 -32.11 28.55 -18.32
CA SER A 285 -33.55 28.69 -18.06
C SER A 285 -33.88 28.99 -16.59
N ALA A 286 -32.89 29.32 -15.76
CA ALA A 286 -33.14 29.81 -14.40
C ALA A 286 -33.80 31.20 -14.42
N SER A 287 -34.56 31.50 -13.36
CA SER A 287 -35.24 32.79 -13.14
C SER A 287 -34.33 33.75 -12.37
N ILE A 288 -34.08 34.94 -12.92
CA ILE A 288 -33.14 35.91 -12.36
C ILE A 288 -33.89 36.91 -11.49
N VAL A 289 -33.49 37.10 -10.23
CA VAL A 289 -34.07 38.08 -9.31
C VAL A 289 -33.01 39.11 -8.89
N PRO A 290 -33.07 40.36 -9.36
CA PRO A 290 -32.09 41.38 -8.99
C PRO A 290 -32.31 41.89 -7.55
N VAL A 291 -31.25 41.91 -6.76
CA VAL A 291 -31.25 42.43 -5.38
C VAL A 291 -30.19 43.52 -5.30
N ARG A 292 -30.61 44.75 -5.60
CA ARG A 292 -29.73 45.89 -5.82
C ARG A 292 -29.31 46.54 -4.50
N VAL A 293 -28.07 46.27 -4.11
CA VAL A 293 -27.46 46.75 -2.86
C VAL A 293 -26.23 47.64 -3.08
N LEU A 294 -25.83 47.82 -4.35
CA LEU A 294 -24.77 48.71 -4.78
C LEU A 294 -25.34 49.78 -5.74
N GLY A 295 -24.90 51.03 -5.60
CA GLY A 295 -25.24 52.12 -6.52
C GLY A 295 -24.41 52.10 -7.81
N CYS A 296 -24.64 53.08 -8.69
CA CYS A 296 -24.00 53.16 -10.02
C CYS A 296 -22.46 53.27 -9.97
N SER A 297 -21.88 53.66 -8.82
CA SER A 297 -20.44 53.65 -8.56
C SER A 297 -19.85 52.25 -8.30
N GLY A 298 -20.67 51.20 -8.22
CA GLY A 298 -20.23 49.86 -7.81
C GLY A 298 -20.05 49.72 -6.29
N SER A 299 -20.58 50.65 -5.50
CA SER A 299 -20.45 50.70 -4.04
C SER A 299 -21.81 50.91 -3.36
N GLY A 300 -21.96 50.41 -2.13
CA GLY A 300 -23.16 50.53 -1.30
C GLY A 300 -22.81 50.31 0.18
N MET A 301 -23.77 50.47 1.09
CA MET A 301 -23.50 50.33 2.52
C MET A 301 -23.68 48.89 3.02
N LEU A 302 -22.99 48.56 4.12
CA LEU A 302 -23.15 47.27 4.80
C LEU A 302 -24.60 47.02 5.25
N SER A 303 -25.33 48.08 5.63
CA SER A 303 -26.77 48.03 5.93
C SER A 303 -27.61 47.53 4.76
N ASP A 304 -27.25 47.98 3.56
CA ASP A 304 -28.02 47.81 2.33
C ASP A 304 -27.91 46.36 1.85
N LEU A 305 -26.69 45.81 1.94
CA LEU A 305 -26.40 44.40 1.74
C LEU A 305 -27.15 43.51 2.75
N ILE A 306 -27.09 43.82 4.05
CA ILE A 306 -27.80 43.05 5.09
C ILE A 306 -29.31 43.07 4.85
N ALA A 307 -29.88 44.25 4.54
CA ALA A 307 -31.29 44.39 4.21
C ALA A 307 -31.69 43.61 2.94
N GLY A 308 -30.80 43.49 1.95
CA GLY A 308 -30.99 42.63 0.79
C GLY A 308 -31.06 41.14 1.15
N LEU A 309 -30.18 40.65 2.04
CA LEU A 309 -30.21 39.26 2.51
C LEU A 309 -31.43 38.96 3.38
N ASP A 310 -31.83 39.89 4.25
CA ASP A 310 -33.08 39.78 5.01
C ASP A 310 -34.32 39.83 4.09
N TRP A 311 -34.30 40.62 3.00
CA TRP A 311 -35.37 40.62 2.00
C TRP A 311 -35.45 39.30 1.24
N ILE A 312 -34.32 38.72 0.81
CA ILE A 312 -34.29 37.38 0.20
C ILE A 312 -34.90 36.38 1.18
N THR A 313 -34.43 36.34 2.42
CA THR A 313 -34.92 35.41 3.46
C THR A 313 -36.42 35.60 3.75
N ALA A 314 -36.94 36.83 3.67
CA ALA A 314 -38.36 37.11 3.89
C ALA A 314 -39.26 36.89 2.65
N LYS A 315 -38.67 36.75 1.46
CA LYS A 315 -39.38 36.61 0.17
C LYS A 315 -39.24 35.21 -0.45
N HIS A 316 -38.22 34.46 -0.07
CA HIS A 316 -38.01 33.09 -0.45
C HIS A 316 -39.15 32.19 0.04
N SER A 317 -39.48 31.17 -0.75
CA SER A 317 -40.49 30.17 -0.39
C SER A 317 -39.76 28.95 0.17
N ALA A 318 -40.02 28.58 1.42
CA ALA A 318 -39.34 27.45 2.07
C ALA A 318 -39.42 26.17 1.20
N GLY A 319 -38.26 25.57 0.90
CA GLY A 319 -38.14 24.40 0.02
C GLY A 319 -38.17 24.68 -1.49
N ALA A 320 -38.19 25.96 -1.92
CA ALA A 320 -37.96 26.30 -3.31
C ALA A 320 -36.45 26.20 -3.65
N PRO A 321 -36.07 25.72 -4.85
CA PRO A 321 -34.68 25.72 -5.29
C PRO A 321 -34.18 27.15 -5.55
N ALA A 322 -33.22 27.63 -4.76
CA ALA A 322 -32.67 28.96 -4.90
C ALA A 322 -31.14 29.03 -4.66
N VAL A 323 -30.48 29.88 -5.45
CA VAL A 323 -29.09 30.29 -5.29
C VAL A 323 -29.04 31.81 -5.10
N ALA A 324 -28.19 32.29 -4.21
CA ALA A 324 -27.88 33.71 -4.05
C ALA A 324 -26.40 33.96 -4.33
N ASN A 325 -26.13 34.74 -5.37
CA ASN A 325 -24.80 35.11 -5.78
C ASN A 325 -24.43 36.48 -5.21
N LEU A 326 -23.44 36.51 -4.31
CA LEU A 326 -22.87 37.73 -3.75
C LEU A 326 -21.48 37.94 -4.38
N SER A 327 -21.44 38.58 -5.56
CA SER A 327 -20.20 38.91 -6.28
C SER A 327 -19.47 40.14 -5.70
N LEU A 328 -19.58 40.33 -4.39
CA LEU A 328 -19.13 41.50 -3.63
C LEU A 328 -18.46 41.08 -2.32
N GLY A 329 -17.78 42.03 -1.67
CA GLY A 329 -17.14 41.80 -0.37
C GLY A 329 -16.55 43.08 0.21
N GLY A 330 -16.04 42.99 1.44
CA GLY A 330 -15.43 44.12 2.13
C GLY A 330 -14.70 43.69 3.41
N VAL A 331 -14.63 44.60 4.37
CA VAL A 331 -14.07 44.29 5.71
C VAL A 331 -14.88 43.20 6.42
N THR A 332 -14.24 42.45 7.32
CA THR A 332 -14.93 41.48 8.19
C THR A 332 -16.12 42.12 8.92
N SER A 333 -17.28 41.46 8.89
CA SER A 333 -18.52 41.94 9.50
C SER A 333 -19.35 40.77 10.04
N THR A 334 -19.31 40.58 11.36
CA THR A 334 -20.09 39.54 12.06
C THR A 334 -21.60 39.65 11.79
N THR A 335 -22.13 40.87 11.57
CA THR A 335 -23.56 41.08 11.28
C THR A 335 -23.92 40.59 9.87
N LEU A 336 -23.04 40.80 8.88
CA LEU A 336 -23.19 40.23 7.55
C LEU A 336 -23.11 38.70 7.61
N ASP A 337 -22.14 38.18 8.36
CA ASP A 337 -21.96 36.74 8.52
C ASP A 337 -23.19 36.07 9.14
N VAL A 338 -23.86 36.72 10.11
CA VAL A 338 -25.11 36.25 10.72
C VAL A 338 -26.28 36.31 9.73
N ALA A 339 -26.45 37.42 9.00
CA ALA A 339 -27.51 37.54 8.00
C ALA A 339 -27.37 36.49 6.88
N LEU A 340 -26.15 36.26 6.41
CA LEU A 340 -25.85 35.25 5.41
C LEU A 340 -26.09 33.81 5.93
N ASN A 341 -25.65 33.51 7.16
CA ASN A 341 -25.93 32.21 7.79
C ASN A 341 -27.44 31.95 7.98
N LYS A 342 -28.24 33.00 8.22
CA LYS A 342 -29.70 32.93 8.34
C LYS A 342 -30.34 32.61 6.98
N MET A 343 -29.96 33.31 5.92
CA MET A 343 -30.45 33.06 4.56
C MET A 343 -30.09 31.64 4.06
N ILE A 344 -28.90 31.14 4.41
CA ILE A 344 -28.49 29.75 4.11
C ILE A 344 -29.31 28.74 4.92
N ALA A 345 -29.66 29.05 6.18
CA ALA A 345 -30.49 28.20 7.02
C ALA A 345 -31.96 28.13 6.56
N ASP A 346 -32.42 29.09 5.76
CA ASP A 346 -33.73 29.10 5.09
C ASP A 346 -33.76 28.23 3.81
N GLY A 347 -32.60 27.75 3.36
CA GLY A 347 -32.44 26.84 2.21
C GLY A 347 -31.83 27.45 0.96
N VAL A 348 -31.54 28.77 0.95
CA VAL A 348 -30.91 29.43 -0.21
C VAL A 348 -29.42 29.10 -0.26
N THR A 349 -28.94 28.55 -1.38
CA THR A 349 -27.51 28.27 -1.56
C THR A 349 -26.75 29.56 -1.80
N ALA A 350 -25.88 29.96 -0.88
CA ALA A 350 -25.05 31.15 -1.03
C ALA A 350 -23.72 30.85 -1.73
N VAL A 351 -23.40 31.63 -2.75
CA VAL A 351 -22.10 31.61 -3.45
C VAL A 351 -21.50 33.01 -3.36
N VAL A 352 -20.22 33.08 -2.97
CA VAL A 352 -19.56 34.34 -2.62
C VAL A 352 -18.19 34.48 -3.28
N ALA A 353 -17.84 35.71 -3.67
CA ALA A 353 -16.51 36.03 -4.16
C ALA A 353 -15.47 36.00 -3.02
N ALA A 354 -14.33 35.31 -3.19
CA ALA A 354 -13.28 35.26 -2.17
C ALA A 354 -12.64 36.64 -1.90
N GLY A 355 -12.64 37.53 -2.89
CA GLY A 355 -12.05 38.88 -2.85
C GLY A 355 -10.80 39.03 -3.74
N ASN A 356 -10.44 40.28 -4.05
CA ASN A 356 -9.44 40.63 -5.07
C ASN A 356 -8.20 41.35 -4.48
N ASN A 357 -7.75 40.99 -3.28
CA ASN A 357 -6.67 41.69 -2.57
C ASN A 357 -5.46 40.78 -2.23
N SER A 358 -5.41 39.54 -2.75
CA SER A 358 -4.36 38.55 -2.46
C SER A 358 -4.16 38.22 -0.97
N VAL A 359 -5.21 38.39 -0.12
CA VAL A 359 -5.17 38.09 1.32
C VAL A 359 -5.88 36.77 1.67
N ASP A 360 -5.73 36.30 2.91
CA ASP A 360 -6.50 35.16 3.43
C ASP A 360 -8.01 35.49 3.44
N ALA A 361 -8.80 34.73 2.68
CA ALA A 361 -10.25 34.86 2.56
C ALA A 361 -10.97 34.77 3.91
N CYS A 362 -10.39 34.08 4.91
CA CYS A 362 -10.94 34.01 6.27
C CYS A 362 -10.95 35.37 7.02
N THR A 363 -10.28 36.40 6.49
CA THR A 363 -10.15 37.74 7.10
C THR A 363 -11.11 38.80 6.53
N VAL A 364 -11.97 38.43 5.57
CA VAL A 364 -12.94 39.32 4.91
C VAL A 364 -14.34 38.69 4.89
N SER A 365 -15.38 39.53 4.91
CA SER A 365 -16.78 39.08 4.76
C SER A 365 -17.30 39.46 3.36
N PRO A 366 -18.15 38.62 2.73
CA PRO A 366 -18.75 37.39 3.25
C PRO A 366 -17.88 36.12 3.15
N ALA A 367 -16.72 36.14 2.48
CA ALA A 367 -15.88 34.97 2.19
C ALA A 367 -15.45 34.12 3.41
N ARG A 368 -15.42 34.68 4.62
CA ARG A 368 -15.16 33.93 5.87
C ARG A 368 -16.33 33.04 6.34
N VAL A 369 -17.49 33.07 5.68
CA VAL A 369 -18.69 32.32 6.10
C VAL A 369 -18.63 30.88 5.58
N ALA A 370 -18.14 29.97 6.42
CA ALA A 370 -17.94 28.54 6.11
C ALA A 370 -19.23 27.70 5.86
N LYS A 371 -20.35 28.34 5.52
CA LYS A 371 -21.57 27.71 4.96
C LYS A 371 -21.90 28.19 3.54
N ALA A 372 -21.26 29.28 3.09
CA ALA A 372 -21.36 29.75 1.71
C ALA A 372 -20.22 29.15 0.90
N ILE A 373 -20.42 28.97 -0.40
CA ILE A 373 -19.39 28.46 -1.32
C ILE A 373 -18.51 29.65 -1.74
N THR A 374 -17.27 29.67 -1.30
CA THR A 374 -16.33 30.78 -1.49
C THR A 374 -15.38 30.52 -2.65
N VAL A 375 -15.44 31.41 -3.64
CA VAL A 375 -14.89 31.17 -4.98
C VAL A 375 -13.68 32.05 -5.29
N ALA A 376 -12.55 31.42 -5.58
CA ALA A 376 -11.34 32.06 -6.08
C ALA A 376 -11.30 32.10 -7.62
N ALA A 377 -10.49 33.00 -8.18
CA ALA A 377 -10.39 33.20 -9.64
C ALA A 377 -9.20 32.45 -10.26
N SER A 378 -9.44 31.77 -11.38
CA SER A 378 -8.40 31.22 -12.28
C SER A 378 -8.38 31.91 -13.64
N ASP A 379 -7.25 31.81 -14.35
CA ASP A 379 -7.14 32.18 -15.77
C ASP A 379 -7.31 30.98 -16.72
N SER A 380 -7.29 31.26 -18.03
CA SER A 380 -7.47 30.28 -19.11
C SER A 380 -6.28 29.34 -19.34
N SER A 381 -5.23 29.45 -18.52
CA SER A 381 -4.06 28.56 -18.51
C SER A 381 -4.01 27.68 -17.25
N ASP A 382 -5.15 27.50 -16.58
CA ASP A 382 -5.29 26.83 -15.28
C ASP A 382 -4.38 27.41 -14.18
N ARG A 383 -4.12 28.73 -14.16
CA ARG A 383 -3.33 29.36 -13.09
C ARG A 383 -4.21 30.10 -12.10
N GLN A 384 -3.79 30.15 -10.85
CA GLN A 384 -4.35 31.07 -9.86
C GLN A 384 -4.21 32.52 -10.35
N ALA A 385 -5.30 33.29 -10.38
CA ALA A 385 -5.24 34.71 -10.71
C ALA A 385 -4.52 35.48 -9.60
N THR A 386 -3.54 36.32 -9.94
CA THR A 386 -2.63 36.94 -8.95
C THR A 386 -3.33 37.80 -7.89
N PHE A 387 -4.46 38.41 -8.23
CA PHE A 387 -5.27 39.23 -7.32
C PHE A 387 -6.17 38.42 -6.37
N THR A 388 -6.43 37.12 -6.62
CA THR A 388 -7.43 36.38 -5.85
C THR A 388 -7.01 36.23 -4.40
N ASN A 389 -7.95 36.42 -3.49
CA ASN A 389 -7.81 35.99 -2.10
C ASN A 389 -7.66 34.46 -2.04
N VAL A 390 -7.01 34.00 -0.97
CA VAL A 390 -6.39 32.66 -0.84
C VAL A 390 -6.72 32.02 0.51
N GLY A 391 -6.18 30.82 0.75
CA GLY A 391 -6.23 30.16 2.06
C GLY A 391 -7.48 29.31 2.27
N LYS A 392 -7.63 28.82 3.51
CA LYS A 392 -8.51 27.69 3.86
C LYS A 392 -10.01 27.99 3.82
N CYS A 393 -10.39 29.25 3.61
CA CYS A 393 -11.79 29.64 3.42
C CYS A 393 -12.16 29.76 1.93
N VAL A 394 -11.26 29.38 1.00
CA VAL A 394 -11.61 29.16 -0.41
C VAL A 394 -11.96 27.68 -0.60
N ASP A 395 -13.18 27.40 -1.04
CA ASP A 395 -13.65 26.04 -1.31
C ASP A 395 -13.18 25.52 -2.68
N LEU A 396 -13.27 26.39 -3.71
CA LEU A 396 -12.84 26.08 -5.07
C LEU A 396 -12.54 27.32 -5.92
N PHE A 397 -11.89 27.09 -7.06
CA PHE A 397 -11.60 28.05 -8.12
C PHE A 397 -12.62 27.95 -9.26
N ALA A 398 -12.89 29.06 -9.92
CA ALA A 398 -13.62 29.10 -11.18
C ALA A 398 -13.04 30.15 -12.15
N PRO A 399 -13.35 30.08 -13.46
CA PRO A 399 -12.91 31.06 -14.46
C PRO A 399 -13.21 32.50 -14.05
N GLY A 400 -12.17 33.31 -13.83
CA GLY A 400 -12.29 34.66 -13.25
C GLY A 400 -11.42 35.73 -13.91
N VAL A 401 -10.79 35.45 -15.05
CA VAL A 401 -9.94 36.40 -15.77
C VAL A 401 -10.41 36.55 -17.22
N SER A 402 -10.68 37.78 -17.66
CA SER A 402 -11.16 38.07 -19.02
C SER A 402 -12.42 37.28 -19.40
N ILE A 403 -13.41 37.27 -18.51
CA ILE A 403 -14.70 36.62 -18.72
C ILE A 403 -15.60 37.55 -19.53
N VAL A 404 -16.07 37.09 -20.70
CA VAL A 404 -17.05 37.77 -21.55
C VAL A 404 -18.46 37.40 -21.08
N SER A 405 -19.33 38.38 -20.90
CA SER A 405 -20.75 38.17 -20.58
C SER A 405 -21.62 39.35 -21.01
N ALA A 406 -22.90 39.32 -20.65
CA ALA A 406 -23.86 40.40 -20.93
C ALA A 406 -23.44 41.76 -20.33
N GLY A 407 -23.83 42.85 -20.97
CA GLY A 407 -23.53 44.22 -20.56
C GLY A 407 -24.79 45.11 -20.52
N HIS A 408 -24.76 46.13 -19.65
CA HIS A 408 -25.90 47.04 -19.44
C HIS A 408 -26.01 48.21 -20.43
N ALA A 409 -25.03 48.42 -21.32
CA ALA A 409 -24.94 49.64 -22.14
C ALA A 409 -25.98 49.70 -23.29
N SER A 410 -26.56 48.57 -23.66
CA SER A 410 -27.69 48.43 -24.59
C SER A 410 -28.30 47.03 -24.42
N SER A 411 -29.45 46.79 -25.05
CA SER A 411 -30.10 45.48 -25.05
C SER A 411 -29.28 44.35 -25.69
N THR A 412 -28.21 44.65 -26.42
CA THR A 412 -27.30 43.66 -27.04
C THR A 412 -25.84 43.85 -26.60
N ALA A 413 -25.59 44.68 -25.58
CA ALA A 413 -24.24 44.95 -25.12
C ALA A 413 -23.62 43.73 -24.43
N THR A 414 -22.31 43.63 -24.55
CA THR A 414 -21.45 42.66 -23.85
C THR A 414 -20.38 43.41 -23.06
N ALA A 415 -19.75 42.72 -22.10
CA ALA A 415 -18.63 43.25 -21.35
C ALA A 415 -17.62 42.14 -21.01
N THR A 416 -16.35 42.51 -20.95
CA THR A 416 -15.27 41.63 -20.46
C THR A 416 -14.79 42.12 -19.10
N LYS A 417 -14.78 41.24 -18.09
CA LYS A 417 -14.37 41.58 -16.71
C LYS A 417 -13.50 40.48 -16.09
N SER A 418 -12.73 40.86 -15.06
CA SER A 418 -11.88 39.97 -14.27
C SER A 418 -12.13 40.21 -12.78
N GLY A 419 -12.16 39.15 -11.99
CA GLY A 419 -12.34 39.20 -10.54
C GLY A 419 -12.84 37.88 -9.96
N THR A 420 -12.70 37.67 -8.66
CA THR A 420 -13.46 36.64 -7.93
C THR A 420 -14.98 36.86 -8.05
N SER A 421 -15.39 38.10 -8.30
CA SER A 421 -16.75 38.48 -8.66
C SER A 421 -17.24 37.89 -9.99
N THR A 422 -16.35 37.58 -10.96
CA THR A 422 -16.71 36.88 -12.21
C THR A 422 -16.45 35.37 -12.15
N ALA A 423 -15.66 34.90 -11.18
CA ALA A 423 -15.54 33.48 -10.85
C ALA A 423 -16.81 32.93 -10.16
N ALA A 424 -17.29 33.63 -9.11
CA ALA A 424 -18.49 33.27 -8.35
C ALA A 424 -19.73 32.89 -9.21
N PRO A 425 -20.14 33.65 -10.25
CA PRO A 425 -21.34 33.33 -11.03
C PRO A 425 -21.26 32.02 -11.82
N HIS A 426 -20.07 31.54 -12.21
CA HIS A 426 -19.94 30.19 -12.80
C HIS A 426 -20.38 29.12 -11.78
N VAL A 427 -19.96 29.26 -10.53
CA VAL A 427 -20.32 28.34 -9.44
C VAL A 427 -21.80 28.47 -9.06
N SER A 428 -22.35 29.68 -9.10
CA SER A 428 -23.79 29.92 -8.94
C SER A 428 -24.63 29.28 -10.05
N GLY A 429 -24.14 29.30 -11.29
CA GLY A 429 -24.75 28.61 -12.41
C GLY A 429 -24.73 27.08 -12.23
N ALA A 430 -23.60 26.53 -11.79
CA ALA A 430 -23.45 25.10 -11.52
C ALA A 430 -24.31 24.64 -10.32
N ALA A 431 -24.40 25.45 -9.27
CA ALA A 431 -25.33 25.25 -8.16
C ALA A 431 -26.78 25.22 -8.62
N ALA A 432 -27.16 26.08 -9.58
CA ALA A 432 -28.52 26.11 -10.13
C ALA A 432 -28.82 24.93 -11.07
N LEU A 433 -27.83 24.40 -11.81
CA LEU A 433 -27.97 23.15 -12.55
C LEU A 433 -28.23 21.97 -11.60
N LEU A 434 -27.37 21.79 -10.59
CA LEU A 434 -27.47 20.72 -9.60
C LEU A 434 -28.79 20.77 -8.79
N LEU A 435 -29.27 21.98 -8.48
CA LEU A 435 -30.59 22.20 -7.84
C LEU A 435 -31.79 21.95 -8.76
N ALA A 436 -31.61 21.93 -10.09
CA ALA A 436 -32.68 21.58 -11.02
C ALA A 436 -32.79 20.06 -11.20
N GLU A 437 -31.65 19.37 -11.25
CA GLU A 437 -31.54 17.90 -11.21
C GLU A 437 -32.17 17.34 -9.94
N ASN A 438 -31.79 17.86 -8.77
CA ASN A 438 -32.40 17.48 -7.49
C ASN A 438 -32.81 18.71 -6.66
N ARG A 439 -34.09 19.04 -6.78
CA ARG A 439 -34.77 20.17 -6.11
C ARG A 439 -34.88 20.04 -4.58
N SER A 440 -34.47 18.92 -4.00
CA SER A 440 -34.48 18.68 -2.54
C SER A 440 -33.11 18.89 -1.85
N LEU A 441 -32.04 19.15 -2.61
CA LEU A 441 -30.71 19.33 -2.05
C LEU A 441 -30.63 20.56 -1.15
N THR A 442 -30.15 20.36 0.09
CA THR A 442 -29.81 21.47 0.98
C THR A 442 -28.54 22.20 0.51
N PRO A 443 -28.34 23.48 0.88
CA PRO A 443 -27.11 24.22 0.55
C PRO A 443 -25.80 23.51 0.91
N ALA A 444 -25.81 22.71 1.98
CA ALA A 444 -24.65 21.90 2.38
C ALA A 444 -24.36 20.76 1.38
N GLN A 445 -25.39 20.10 0.85
CA GLN A 445 -25.26 19.06 -0.18
C GLN A 445 -24.87 19.66 -1.54
N VAL A 446 -25.40 20.83 -1.91
CA VAL A 446 -25.00 21.55 -3.12
C VAL A 446 -23.52 21.94 -3.05
N SER A 447 -23.07 22.49 -1.92
CA SER A 447 -21.65 22.81 -1.68
C SER A 447 -20.76 21.57 -1.76
N ALA A 448 -21.11 20.50 -1.03
CA ALA A 448 -20.35 19.25 -1.02
C ALA A 448 -20.27 18.62 -2.43
N GLY A 449 -21.39 18.59 -3.17
CA GLY A 449 -21.46 18.05 -4.52
C GLY A 449 -20.53 18.79 -5.50
N LEU A 450 -20.55 20.12 -5.50
CA LEU A 450 -19.68 20.93 -6.36
C LEU A 450 -18.19 20.75 -6.01
N VAL A 451 -17.83 20.72 -4.72
CA VAL A 451 -16.44 20.50 -4.27
C VAL A 451 -15.97 19.06 -4.55
N ALA A 452 -16.87 18.08 -4.52
CA ALA A 452 -16.58 16.68 -4.88
C ALA A 452 -16.33 16.52 -6.38
N GLN A 453 -17.22 17.05 -7.24
CA GLN A 453 -17.08 16.99 -8.70
C GLN A 453 -15.86 17.77 -9.22
N ALA A 454 -15.52 18.88 -8.56
CA ALA A 454 -14.45 19.81 -8.96
C ALA A 454 -13.11 19.11 -9.22
N THR A 455 -12.57 19.37 -10.42
CA THR A 455 -11.34 18.74 -10.89
C THR A 455 -10.16 19.18 -10.02
N SER A 456 -9.49 18.20 -9.43
CA SER A 456 -8.50 18.44 -8.38
C SER A 456 -7.08 18.54 -8.93
N GLY A 457 -6.24 19.38 -8.34
CA GLY A 457 -4.80 19.45 -8.66
C GLY A 457 -4.43 20.12 -9.99
N LYS A 458 -5.38 20.79 -10.67
CA LYS A 458 -5.13 21.47 -11.95
C LYS A 458 -4.60 22.90 -11.81
N ILE A 459 -4.93 23.60 -10.73
CA ILE A 459 -4.55 25.00 -10.57
C ILE A 459 -3.04 25.12 -10.28
N ALA A 460 -2.32 25.69 -11.24
CA ALA A 460 -0.90 26.03 -11.15
C ALA A 460 -0.68 27.35 -10.40
N SER A 461 0.52 27.53 -9.85
CA SER A 461 0.92 28.68 -9.01
C SER A 461 0.01 28.90 -7.79
N ILE A 462 -0.60 27.83 -7.25
CA ILE A 462 -1.52 27.92 -6.12
C ILE A 462 -0.82 28.36 -4.83
N SER A 463 -1.47 29.24 -4.08
CA SER A 463 -0.99 29.71 -2.78
C SER A 463 -1.19 28.68 -1.65
N PRO A 464 -0.27 28.58 -0.67
CA PRO A 464 -0.37 27.62 0.43
C PRO A 464 -1.72 27.65 1.16
N ASN A 465 -2.17 26.48 1.63
CA ASN A 465 -3.43 26.27 2.34
C ASN A 465 -4.72 26.64 1.56
N THR A 466 -4.65 26.82 0.24
CA THR A 466 -5.81 27.07 -0.64
C THR A 466 -6.25 25.77 -1.32
N ALA A 467 -7.55 25.54 -1.50
CA ALA A 467 -8.07 24.31 -2.12
C ALA A 467 -7.72 24.23 -3.62
N ASN A 468 -6.92 23.24 -4.05
CA ASN A 468 -6.66 23.00 -5.48
C ASN A 468 -7.81 22.21 -6.11
N LYS A 469 -8.94 22.89 -6.26
CA LYS A 469 -10.22 22.42 -6.81
C LYS A 469 -10.66 23.43 -7.87
N LEU A 470 -10.78 23.03 -9.13
CA LEU A 470 -11.35 23.85 -10.20
C LEU A 470 -12.78 23.36 -10.49
N LEU A 471 -13.75 24.28 -10.56
CA LEU A 471 -15.14 23.98 -10.88
C LEU A 471 -15.23 23.00 -12.06
N TYR A 472 -16.05 21.98 -11.90
CA TYR A 472 -16.38 21.01 -12.93
C TYR A 472 -17.90 20.81 -12.95
N VAL A 473 -18.46 20.64 -14.14
CA VAL A 473 -19.87 20.33 -14.40
C VAL A 473 -19.88 19.10 -15.30
N SER A 474 -20.62 18.04 -14.95
CA SER A 474 -20.78 16.88 -15.83
C SER A 474 -21.50 17.29 -17.13
N PRO A 475 -21.02 16.90 -18.33
CA PRO A 475 -21.79 17.03 -19.57
C PRO A 475 -22.85 15.93 -19.72
N VAL A 476 -22.83 14.91 -18.86
CA VAL A 476 -23.83 13.83 -18.82
C VAL A 476 -24.83 14.13 -17.71
N ALA A 477 -26.10 14.32 -18.10
CA ALA A 477 -27.21 14.47 -17.18
C ALA A 477 -27.37 13.21 -16.31
N GLY A 478 -27.85 13.36 -15.08
CA GLY A 478 -28.18 12.22 -14.22
C GLY A 478 -26.99 11.45 -13.62
N GLN A 479 -25.73 11.78 -13.95
CA GLN A 479 -24.56 11.36 -13.15
C GLN A 479 -24.58 12.04 -11.79
N SER A 480 -25.44 11.52 -10.93
CA SER A 480 -25.85 12.10 -9.67
C SER A 480 -24.65 12.32 -8.76
N VAL A 481 -24.71 13.42 -8.01
CA VAL A 481 -23.94 13.53 -6.78
C VAL A 481 -24.28 12.35 -5.87
N VAL A 482 -23.37 11.38 -5.79
CA VAL A 482 -23.27 10.59 -4.56
C VAL A 482 -23.16 11.59 -3.42
N SER A 483 -24.05 11.49 -2.44
CA SER A 483 -23.78 12.12 -1.17
C SER A 483 -22.44 11.58 -0.66
N ASN A 484 -21.68 12.45 -0.02
CA ASN A 484 -20.41 12.13 0.63
C ASN A 484 -20.54 12.58 2.09
N SER A 485 -21.50 11.94 2.74
CA SER A 485 -21.70 11.94 4.17
C SER A 485 -20.43 11.46 4.85
N VAL A 486 -20.13 12.02 6.02
CA VAL A 486 -19.01 11.52 6.82
C VAL A 486 -19.44 10.22 7.50
N PRO A 487 -18.69 9.10 7.36
CA PRO A 487 -19.02 7.84 8.00
C PRO A 487 -19.22 7.95 9.52
N ILE A 488 -20.08 7.10 10.06
CA ILE A 488 -20.44 7.10 11.48
C ILE A 488 -20.21 5.72 12.10
N GLY A 489 -19.90 5.67 13.39
CA GLY A 489 -19.60 4.42 14.07
C GLY A 489 -19.09 4.61 15.50
N VAL A 490 -18.92 3.50 16.21
CA VAL A 490 -18.52 3.44 17.63
C VAL A 490 -17.54 2.30 17.86
N ILE A 491 -16.58 2.48 18.78
CA ILE A 491 -15.83 1.37 19.40
C ILE A 491 -16.58 0.92 20.65
N ASP A 492 -17.25 -0.23 20.55
CA ASP A 492 -18.01 -0.84 21.65
C ASP A 492 -17.07 -1.40 22.73
N ALA A 493 -15.97 -2.06 22.33
CA ALA A 493 -14.97 -2.56 23.27
C ALA A 493 -13.58 -2.71 22.65
N VAL A 494 -12.56 -2.56 23.52
CA VAL A 494 -11.20 -3.06 23.30
C VAL A 494 -10.87 -3.96 24.49
N THR A 495 -10.62 -5.25 24.23
CA THR A 495 -10.38 -6.28 25.26
C THR A 495 -9.07 -7.00 25.01
N THR A 496 -8.26 -7.19 26.04
CA THR A 496 -7.03 -7.99 25.96
C THR A 496 -7.35 -9.48 25.85
N THR A 497 -6.60 -10.21 25.03
CA THR A 497 -6.63 -11.67 24.93
C THR A 497 -5.21 -12.22 25.07
N THR A 498 -5.06 -13.54 25.20
CA THR A 498 -3.74 -14.21 25.16
C THR A 498 -3.02 -14.07 23.81
N GLN A 499 -3.71 -13.58 22.76
CA GLN A 499 -3.14 -13.33 21.43
C GLN A 499 -2.91 -11.83 21.15
N GLY A 500 -3.17 -10.94 22.12
CA GLY A 500 -2.97 -9.50 22.00
C GLY A 500 -4.19 -8.70 22.46
N LEU A 501 -4.85 -8.01 21.54
CA LEU A 501 -6.10 -7.29 21.82
C LEU A 501 -7.16 -7.53 20.74
N THR A 502 -8.43 -7.59 21.14
CA THR A 502 -9.59 -7.63 20.25
C THR A 502 -10.29 -6.29 20.30
N VAL A 503 -10.54 -5.71 19.12
CA VAL A 503 -11.28 -4.46 18.93
C VAL A 503 -12.59 -4.81 18.26
N ARG A 504 -13.71 -4.35 18.83
CA ARG A 504 -15.05 -4.52 18.23
C ARG A 504 -15.89 -3.26 18.29
N GLY A 505 -16.80 -3.13 17.34
CA GLY A 505 -17.68 -1.98 17.21
C GLY A 505 -18.63 -2.12 16.02
N TRP A 506 -19.06 -0.98 15.51
CA TRP A 506 -19.77 -0.85 14.24
C TRP A 506 -19.35 0.44 13.53
N ALA A 507 -19.44 0.43 12.21
CA ALA A 507 -19.23 1.59 11.36
C ALA A 507 -20.03 1.43 10.07
N LEU A 508 -20.74 2.48 9.66
CA LEU A 508 -21.44 2.56 8.39
C LEU A 508 -21.13 3.90 7.72
N ASP A 509 -21.26 3.92 6.41
CA ASP A 509 -21.28 5.13 5.61
C ASP A 509 -22.74 5.39 5.19
N PRO A 510 -23.34 6.54 5.53
CA PRO A 510 -24.76 6.81 5.24
C PRO A 510 -25.13 6.76 3.74
N ASP A 511 -24.13 6.81 2.85
CA ASP A 511 -24.31 6.85 1.40
C ASP A 511 -24.36 5.46 0.75
N THR A 512 -24.12 4.38 1.51
CA THR A 512 -24.19 3.00 1.00
C THR A 512 -24.85 2.04 1.98
N THR A 513 -25.40 0.95 1.45
CA THR A 513 -25.87 -0.22 2.23
C THR A 513 -24.80 -1.29 2.38
N SER A 514 -23.72 -1.23 1.59
CA SER A 514 -22.59 -2.15 1.66
C SER A 514 -21.73 -1.89 2.91
N PRO A 515 -21.10 -2.92 3.50
CA PRO A 515 -20.16 -2.76 4.60
C PRO A 515 -18.96 -1.93 4.17
N ILE A 516 -18.55 -0.97 5.01
CA ILE A 516 -17.33 -0.18 4.79
C ILE A 516 -16.11 -0.79 5.47
N THR A 517 -14.92 -0.34 5.05
CA THR A 517 -13.67 -0.67 5.74
C THR A 517 -13.47 0.22 6.96
N VAL A 518 -12.94 -0.34 8.05
CA VAL A 518 -12.35 0.42 9.16
C VAL A 518 -10.85 0.16 9.26
N HIS A 519 -10.08 1.22 9.54
CA HIS A 519 -8.65 1.12 9.81
C HIS A 519 -8.39 1.21 11.31
N VAL A 520 -7.73 0.18 11.85
CA VAL A 520 -7.32 0.13 13.26
C VAL A 520 -5.85 0.48 13.40
N TYR A 521 -5.58 1.45 14.27
CA TYR A 521 -4.25 1.95 14.60
C TYR A 521 -3.90 1.59 16.03
N ILE A 522 -2.62 1.27 16.28
CA ILE A 522 -2.04 1.10 17.63
C ILE A 522 -0.87 2.07 17.74
N ASP A 523 -0.88 2.91 18.77
CA ASP A 523 0.15 3.92 19.07
C ASP A 523 0.49 4.83 17.87
N GLY A 524 -0.53 5.16 17.07
CA GLY A 524 -0.43 6.03 15.90
C GLY A 524 0.03 5.33 14.61
N LYS A 525 0.37 4.04 14.64
CA LYS A 525 0.69 3.24 13.44
C LYS A 525 -0.53 2.46 12.99
N ALA A 526 -0.80 2.43 11.68
CA ALA A 526 -1.82 1.55 11.11
C ALA A 526 -1.39 0.08 11.28
N VAL A 527 -2.31 -0.77 11.75
CA VAL A 527 -2.02 -2.19 12.01
C VAL A 527 -2.87 -3.10 11.12
N LYS A 528 -4.14 -2.78 10.91
CA LYS A 528 -5.05 -3.60 10.09
C LYS A 528 -6.21 -2.79 9.53
N ALA A 529 -6.52 -3.03 8.25
CA ALA A 529 -7.82 -2.74 7.65
C ALA A 529 -8.72 -3.98 7.79
N VAL A 530 -10.00 -3.78 8.13
CA VAL A 530 -11.00 -4.83 8.22
C VAL A 530 -12.37 -4.32 7.75
N SER A 531 -13.14 -5.18 7.10
CA SER A 531 -14.52 -4.91 6.71
C SER A 531 -15.43 -4.83 7.93
N ALA A 532 -16.50 -4.03 7.84
CA ALA A 532 -17.56 -3.92 8.85
C ALA A 532 -18.78 -4.80 8.49
N ASP A 533 -18.58 -6.02 7.99
CA ASP A 533 -19.64 -6.93 7.51
C ASP A 533 -20.43 -7.68 8.59
N GLY A 534 -20.05 -7.55 9.87
CA GLY A 534 -20.67 -8.24 10.99
C GLY A 534 -22.11 -7.80 11.27
N ASN A 535 -22.97 -8.75 11.65
CA ASN A 535 -24.40 -8.54 11.86
C ASN A 535 -24.73 -7.62 13.08
N ARG A 536 -25.45 -6.53 12.82
CA ARG A 536 -25.87 -5.47 13.75
C ARG A 536 -27.31 -5.02 13.46
N PRO A 537 -28.33 -5.81 13.84
CA PRO A 537 -29.73 -5.45 13.62
C PRO A 537 -30.18 -4.25 14.47
N ASP A 538 -29.43 -3.91 15.53
CA ASP A 538 -29.61 -2.69 16.32
C ASP A 538 -29.19 -1.42 15.55
N VAL A 539 -28.16 -1.52 14.73
CA VAL A 539 -27.69 -0.43 13.85
C VAL A 539 -28.67 -0.25 12.70
N ASP A 540 -29.15 -1.33 12.07
CA ASP A 540 -30.20 -1.22 11.03
C ASP A 540 -31.54 -0.71 11.58
N ALA A 541 -31.89 -1.10 12.81
CA ALA A 541 -33.07 -0.60 13.50
C ALA A 541 -33.05 0.93 13.62
N ALA A 542 -31.88 1.55 13.80
CA ALA A 542 -31.69 2.99 13.88
C ALA A 542 -31.49 3.68 12.52
N TYR A 543 -30.69 3.13 11.60
CA TYR A 543 -30.18 3.85 10.42
C TYR A 543 -30.75 3.40 9.07
N LYS A 544 -31.44 2.24 8.97
CA LYS A 544 -32.02 1.71 7.73
C LYS A 544 -30.99 1.60 6.60
N ARG A 545 -29.99 0.73 6.79
CA ARG A 545 -28.86 0.50 5.86
C ARG A 545 -28.47 -0.98 5.73
N GLY A 546 -29.33 -1.90 6.18
CA GLY A 546 -28.98 -3.29 6.35
C GLY A 546 -28.21 -3.51 7.65
N ALA A 547 -28.03 -4.77 8.04
CA ALA A 547 -27.42 -5.13 9.32
C ALA A 547 -25.89 -5.40 9.24
N ALA A 548 -25.30 -5.48 8.06
CA ALA A 548 -23.87 -5.78 7.88
C ALA A 548 -23.01 -4.51 8.05
N HIS A 549 -22.92 -4.01 9.30
CA HIS A 549 -22.14 -2.79 9.66
C HIS A 549 -21.28 -2.96 10.94
N GLY A 550 -21.12 -4.18 11.45
CA GLY A 550 -20.31 -4.50 12.63
C GLY A 550 -18.88 -4.94 12.30
N TYR A 551 -17.90 -4.63 13.15
CA TYR A 551 -16.54 -5.16 13.02
C TYR A 551 -16.04 -5.81 14.31
N SER A 552 -15.22 -6.85 14.19
CA SER A 552 -14.52 -7.48 15.31
C SER A 552 -13.20 -8.08 14.83
N VAL A 553 -12.06 -7.57 15.31
CA VAL A 553 -10.72 -8.00 14.88
C VAL A 553 -9.78 -8.20 16.07
N THR A 554 -9.08 -9.33 16.10
CA THR A 554 -7.99 -9.59 17.04
C THR A 554 -6.67 -9.20 16.39
N LEU A 555 -5.88 -8.37 17.09
CA LEU A 555 -4.62 -7.81 16.62
C LEU A 555 -3.46 -8.30 17.49
N PRO A 556 -2.38 -8.83 16.87
CA PRO A 556 -1.15 -9.16 17.57
C PRO A 556 -0.52 -7.88 18.15
N THR A 557 -0.15 -7.91 19.43
CA THR A 557 0.45 -6.74 20.08
C THR A 557 1.27 -7.13 21.30
N THR A 558 2.19 -6.25 21.71
CA THR A 558 3.17 -6.48 22.78
C THR A 558 2.59 -6.30 24.18
N ALA A 559 3.37 -6.66 25.20
CA ALA A 559 3.13 -6.21 26.57
C ALA A 559 3.26 -4.69 26.67
N GLY A 560 2.29 -4.00 27.28
CA GLY A 560 2.36 -2.55 27.45
C GLY A 560 1.01 -1.86 27.54
N THR A 561 1.06 -0.54 27.77
CA THR A 561 -0.12 0.34 27.67
C THR A 561 -0.17 0.96 26.28
N HIS A 562 -1.15 0.55 25.49
CA HIS A 562 -1.31 0.87 24.08
C HIS A 562 -2.54 1.74 23.85
N LYS A 563 -2.43 2.74 22.96
CA LYS A 563 -3.54 3.58 22.49
C LYS A 563 -4.05 3.03 21.16
N VAL A 564 -5.20 2.38 21.21
CA VAL A 564 -5.93 1.90 20.02
C VAL A 564 -6.83 3.01 19.50
N CYS A 565 -6.81 3.27 18.19
CA CYS A 565 -7.74 4.20 17.53
C CYS A 565 -8.37 3.53 16.31
N VAL A 566 -9.64 3.80 16.03
CA VAL A 566 -10.34 3.27 14.84
C VAL A 566 -10.86 4.42 14.00
N TYR A 567 -10.54 4.38 12.71
CA TYR A 567 -11.08 5.27 11.69
C TYR A 567 -12.04 4.50 10.81
N ALA A 568 -13.19 5.09 10.48
CA ALA A 568 -14.02 4.59 9.38
C ALA A 568 -13.46 5.12 8.06
N ILE A 569 -13.47 4.29 7.02
CA ILE A 569 -13.06 4.65 5.67
C ILE A 569 -14.31 4.87 4.83
N ASN A 570 -14.38 6.03 4.20
CA ASN A 570 -15.50 6.45 3.35
C ASN A 570 -15.60 5.53 2.13
N ALA A 571 -16.83 5.19 1.72
CA ALA A 571 -17.09 4.37 0.53
C ALA A 571 -16.76 5.13 -0.78
N THR A 572 -16.71 6.46 -0.71
CA THR A 572 -16.37 7.38 -1.81
C THR A 572 -15.10 8.18 -1.48
N PRO A 573 -14.54 8.97 -2.42
CA PRO A 573 -13.39 9.85 -2.16
C PRO A 573 -13.72 11.01 -1.18
N GLY A 574 -13.76 10.71 0.12
CA GLY A 574 -14.21 11.62 1.18
C GLY A 574 -13.28 11.72 2.39
N SER A 575 -13.82 12.23 3.49
CA SER A 575 -13.12 12.29 4.78
C SER A 575 -13.24 10.95 5.51
N ASN A 576 -12.12 10.48 6.09
CA ASN A 576 -12.05 9.25 6.87
C ASN A 576 -12.04 9.59 8.37
N PRO A 577 -13.19 9.58 9.08
CA PRO A 577 -13.30 10.09 10.43
C PRO A 577 -12.70 9.14 11.48
N LEU A 578 -12.05 9.73 12.50
CA LEU A 578 -11.71 9.03 13.74
C LEU A 578 -12.99 8.78 14.54
N LEU A 579 -13.38 7.52 14.70
CA LEU A 579 -14.56 7.14 15.50
C LEU A 579 -14.29 7.35 17.00
N ALA A 580 -13.18 6.78 17.49
CA ALA A 580 -12.70 6.95 18.86
C ALA A 580 -11.26 6.45 19.01
N CYS A 581 -10.66 6.76 20.17
CA CYS A 581 -9.51 6.03 20.69
C CYS A 581 -9.82 5.46 22.09
N ARG A 582 -9.22 4.32 22.42
CA ARG A 582 -9.22 3.71 23.76
C ARG A 582 -7.79 3.39 24.17
N THR A 583 -7.48 3.54 25.45
CA THR A 583 -6.19 3.09 26.02
C THR A 583 -6.40 1.77 26.74
N VAL A 584 -5.56 0.78 26.48
CA VAL A 584 -5.64 -0.57 27.06
C VAL A 584 -4.26 -1.03 27.50
N THR A 585 -4.17 -1.73 28.63
CA THR A 585 -2.91 -2.33 29.10
C THR A 585 -2.91 -3.83 28.84
N VAL A 586 -2.18 -4.23 27.80
CA VAL A 586 -1.97 -5.62 27.41
C VAL A 586 -0.95 -6.25 28.36
N LYS A 587 -1.35 -7.37 28.95
CA LYS A 587 -0.46 -8.22 29.75
C LYS A 587 0.03 -9.34 28.84
N ASN A 588 1.32 -9.29 28.53
CA ASN A 588 2.07 -10.38 27.93
C ASN A 588 3.32 -10.58 28.81
N ALA A 589 3.53 -11.79 29.30
CA ALA A 589 4.61 -12.16 30.19
C ALA A 589 5.79 -12.68 29.38
N THR A 590 6.96 -12.06 29.52
CA THR A 590 8.19 -12.61 28.94
C THR A 590 8.40 -14.05 29.43
N PRO A 591 8.57 -15.05 28.53
CA PRO A 591 8.73 -16.44 28.91
C PRO A 591 9.87 -16.65 29.91
N ILE A 592 9.70 -17.64 30.78
CA ILE A 592 10.66 -17.98 31.85
C ILE A 592 11.09 -19.44 31.73
N GLY A 593 12.30 -19.73 32.18
CA GLY A 593 12.88 -21.06 32.08
C GLY A 593 14.36 -21.07 32.41
N VAL A 594 14.96 -22.26 32.46
CA VAL A 594 16.37 -22.46 32.79
C VAL A 594 16.97 -23.60 31.96
N ILE A 595 18.29 -23.62 31.85
CA ILE A 595 19.06 -24.81 31.48
C ILE A 595 19.46 -25.53 32.77
N ASP A 596 18.79 -26.65 33.07
CA ASP A 596 19.10 -27.50 34.22
C ASP A 596 20.45 -28.21 34.04
N ALA A 597 20.72 -28.70 32.82
CA ALA A 597 22.00 -29.31 32.47
C ALA A 597 22.34 -29.09 30.98
N ALA A 598 23.63 -28.84 30.71
CA ALA A 598 24.23 -29.00 29.39
C ALA A 598 25.54 -29.78 29.60
N THR A 599 25.66 -30.96 29.00
CA THR A 599 26.72 -31.93 29.29
C THR A 599 27.19 -32.63 28.03
N ALA A 600 28.51 -32.80 27.89
CA ALA A 600 29.08 -33.65 26.85
C ALA A 600 28.57 -35.09 26.98
N THR A 601 28.30 -35.72 25.85
CA THR A 601 27.80 -37.09 25.68
C THR A 601 28.24 -37.58 24.30
N THR A 602 27.96 -38.84 23.95
CA THR A 602 27.89 -39.27 22.56
C THR A 602 26.43 -39.47 22.12
N THR A 603 26.21 -39.57 20.81
CA THR A 603 24.96 -40.04 20.18
C THR A 603 25.30 -40.80 18.90
N THR A 604 24.46 -41.74 18.46
CA THR A 604 24.58 -42.26 17.08
C THR A 604 23.90 -41.30 16.10
N VAL A 605 24.33 -41.32 14.84
CA VAL A 605 23.74 -40.57 13.71
C VAL A 605 23.58 -41.55 12.54
N ASP A 606 22.39 -41.59 11.94
CA ASP A 606 22.06 -42.49 10.81
C ASP A 606 22.70 -41.98 9.50
N VAL A 607 24.00 -42.25 9.32
CA VAL A 607 24.78 -41.83 8.15
C VAL A 607 24.41 -42.68 6.93
N ARG A 608 23.33 -42.29 6.23
CA ARG A 608 22.80 -42.98 5.05
C ARG A 608 23.62 -42.79 3.76
N THR A 609 24.90 -43.15 3.79
CA THR A 609 25.73 -43.34 2.60
C THR A 609 26.64 -44.55 2.75
N ALA A 610 26.33 -45.60 1.96
CA ALA A 610 27.01 -46.90 1.91
C ALA A 610 26.87 -47.81 3.16
N SER A 611 26.72 -49.11 2.92
CA SER A 611 26.63 -50.17 3.91
C SER A 611 27.80 -51.15 3.70
N PRO A 612 28.38 -51.77 4.76
CA PRO A 612 28.01 -51.70 6.16
C PRO A 612 29.09 -51.03 7.03
N ALA A 613 28.91 -49.75 7.36
CA ALA A 613 29.58 -49.17 8.52
C ALA A 613 28.74 -49.48 9.79
N PRO A 614 29.36 -49.77 10.95
CA PRO A 614 28.64 -49.78 12.22
C PRO A 614 28.14 -48.37 12.57
N GLU A 615 27.13 -48.25 13.44
CA GLU A 615 26.66 -46.95 13.94
C GLU A 615 27.78 -46.25 14.74
N GLU A 616 28.51 -45.34 14.10
CA GLU A 616 29.55 -44.57 14.78
C GLU A 616 28.92 -43.58 15.79
N ALA A 617 29.40 -43.66 17.03
CA ALA A 617 29.02 -42.74 18.09
C ALA A 617 29.76 -41.41 17.87
N VAL A 618 29.03 -40.36 17.52
CA VAL A 618 29.59 -39.01 17.39
C VAL A 618 29.56 -38.27 18.71
N ASP A 619 30.54 -37.40 18.91
CA ASP A 619 30.59 -36.43 19.99
C ASP A 619 29.32 -35.55 19.98
N ALA A 620 28.79 -35.21 21.15
CA ALA A 620 27.56 -34.45 21.27
C ALA A 620 27.43 -33.70 22.62
N ILE A 621 26.45 -32.80 22.69
CA ILE A 621 26.04 -32.13 23.93
C ILE A 621 24.56 -32.39 24.17
N ALA A 622 24.24 -33.08 25.27
CA ALA A 622 22.87 -33.19 25.77
C ALA A 622 22.52 -31.93 26.57
N VAL A 623 21.40 -31.30 26.22
CA VAL A 623 20.87 -30.07 26.82
C VAL A 623 19.46 -30.34 27.30
N ARG A 624 19.18 -30.09 28.59
CA ARG A 624 17.83 -30.21 29.15
C ARG A 624 17.50 -29.08 30.12
N GLY A 625 16.22 -28.80 30.24
CA GLY A 625 15.70 -27.74 31.10
C GLY A 625 14.18 -27.72 31.16
N TRP A 626 13.64 -26.55 31.46
CA TRP A 626 12.23 -26.24 31.30
C TRP A 626 12.04 -24.80 30.84
N ALA A 627 10.95 -24.54 30.14
CA ALA A 627 10.54 -23.22 29.69
C ALA A 627 9.00 -23.15 29.63
N LEU A 628 8.43 -22.09 30.18
CA LEU A 628 7.00 -21.81 30.13
C LEU A 628 6.73 -20.34 29.83
N ASP A 629 5.55 -20.11 29.28
CA ASP A 629 4.97 -18.78 29.06
C ASP A 629 3.79 -18.66 30.04
N ASN A 630 3.76 -17.60 30.84
CA ASN A 630 2.80 -17.49 31.94
C ASN A 630 1.37 -17.15 31.43
N ASP A 631 1.22 -16.75 30.17
CA ASP A 631 -0.08 -16.39 29.57
C ASP A 631 -0.80 -17.58 28.94
N THR A 632 -0.15 -18.74 28.83
CA THR A 632 -0.71 -19.97 28.27
C THR A 632 -0.43 -21.19 29.15
N THR A 633 -1.17 -22.27 28.94
CA THR A 633 -0.91 -23.60 29.53
C THR A 633 -0.37 -24.59 28.49
N ALA A 634 -0.19 -24.17 27.24
CA ALA A 634 0.44 -24.97 26.20
C ALA A 634 1.97 -24.89 26.31
N PRO A 635 2.71 -25.96 25.96
CA PRO A 635 4.16 -25.90 25.84
C PRO A 635 4.60 -24.96 24.72
N LEU A 636 5.76 -24.32 24.89
CA LEU A 636 6.33 -23.38 23.91
C LEU A 636 7.51 -23.99 23.13
N SER A 637 7.89 -23.35 22.02
CA SER A 637 9.08 -23.72 21.24
C SER A 637 10.35 -23.18 21.89
N VAL A 638 11.39 -24.00 21.95
CA VAL A 638 12.70 -23.68 22.53
C VAL A 638 13.75 -23.79 21.43
N HIS A 639 14.40 -22.67 21.10
CA HIS A 639 15.45 -22.62 20.08
C HIS A 639 16.82 -22.77 20.73
N VAL A 640 17.65 -23.67 20.19
CA VAL A 640 18.95 -24.01 20.73
C VAL A 640 20.06 -23.66 19.74
N TYR A 641 21.00 -22.87 20.23
CA TYR A 641 22.13 -22.33 19.48
C TYR A 641 23.44 -22.92 20.01
N LEU A 642 24.35 -23.24 19.11
CA LEU A 642 25.71 -23.70 19.41
C LEU A 642 26.71 -22.72 18.77
N ASP A 643 27.58 -22.15 19.59
CA ASP A 643 28.60 -21.15 19.18
C ASP A 643 28.01 -19.97 18.39
N GLY A 644 26.79 -19.58 18.75
CA GLY A 644 26.04 -18.48 18.12
C GLY A 644 25.27 -18.85 16.85
N LYS A 645 25.43 -20.08 16.32
CA LYS A 645 24.64 -20.59 15.19
C LYS A 645 23.39 -21.31 15.70
N PHE A 646 22.26 -21.12 15.03
CA PHE A 646 21.05 -21.93 15.28
C PHE A 646 21.33 -23.38 14.87
N VAL A 647 20.97 -24.35 15.72
CA VAL A 647 21.12 -25.78 15.41
C VAL A 647 19.75 -26.45 15.27
N THR A 648 18.84 -26.21 16.21
CA THR A 648 17.55 -26.89 16.24
C THR A 648 16.53 -26.15 17.12
N ALA A 649 15.25 -26.48 16.93
CA ALA A 649 14.14 -26.08 17.78
C ALA A 649 13.43 -27.34 18.31
N THR A 650 12.93 -27.28 19.54
CA THR A 650 12.19 -28.38 20.17
C THR A 650 11.04 -27.84 21.03
N THR A 651 9.95 -28.59 21.14
CA THR A 651 8.83 -28.22 22.02
C THR A 651 9.18 -28.53 23.47
N ALA A 652 8.81 -27.65 24.39
CA ALA A 652 8.95 -27.89 25.83
C ALA A 652 7.80 -28.73 26.40
N ASP A 653 7.44 -29.86 25.80
CA ASP A 653 6.27 -30.69 26.20
C ASP A 653 6.57 -31.75 27.29
N GLY A 654 7.83 -31.91 27.68
CA GLY A 654 8.29 -32.88 28.66
C GLY A 654 7.72 -32.65 30.07
N ASN A 655 7.47 -33.75 30.80
CA ASN A 655 6.80 -33.74 32.10
C ASN A 655 7.66 -33.13 33.23
N ARG A 656 7.15 -32.07 33.87
CA ARG A 656 7.74 -31.29 34.95
C ARG A 656 6.72 -30.95 36.06
N PRO A 657 6.38 -31.92 36.94
CA PRO A 657 5.45 -31.68 38.04
C PRO A 657 5.96 -30.67 39.07
N ASP A 658 7.27 -30.46 39.15
CA ASP A 658 7.94 -29.43 39.96
C ASP A 658 7.65 -28.01 39.45
N VAL A 659 7.62 -27.83 38.13
CA VAL A 659 7.30 -26.56 37.48
C VAL A 659 5.80 -26.26 37.65
N ASP A 660 4.92 -27.24 37.48
CA ASP A 660 3.48 -27.06 37.78
C ASP A 660 3.21 -26.81 39.28
N ALA A 661 3.98 -27.45 40.15
CA ALA A 661 3.90 -27.23 41.60
C ALA A 661 4.16 -25.75 41.95
N ALA A 662 5.07 -25.07 41.24
CA ALA A 662 5.38 -23.65 41.40
C ALA A 662 4.43 -22.71 40.65
N TYR A 663 4.17 -22.95 39.36
CA TYR A 663 3.57 -21.95 38.46
C TYR A 663 2.09 -22.18 38.10
N LYS A 664 1.53 -23.38 38.34
CA LYS A 664 0.13 -23.74 38.01
C LYS A 664 -0.19 -23.51 36.52
N ARG A 665 0.47 -24.27 35.64
CA ARG A 665 0.34 -24.18 34.18
C ARG A 665 0.28 -25.54 33.47
N GLY A 666 0.04 -26.62 34.22
CA GLY A 666 0.24 -27.98 33.75
C GLY A 666 1.72 -28.38 33.83
N ALA A 667 2.01 -29.66 33.63
CA ALA A 667 3.37 -30.20 33.78
C ALA A 667 4.16 -30.29 32.47
N ALA A 668 3.53 -30.12 31.30
CA ALA A 668 4.20 -30.18 30.00
C ALA A 668 4.95 -28.87 29.70
N HIS A 669 6.11 -28.67 30.33
CA HIS A 669 6.99 -27.47 30.18
C HIS A 669 8.49 -27.80 30.15
N GLY A 670 8.87 -29.08 30.09
CA GLY A 670 10.27 -29.55 30.04
C GLY A 670 10.79 -29.74 28.62
N TYR A 671 12.07 -29.46 28.37
CA TYR A 671 12.72 -29.75 27.08
C TYR A 671 14.00 -30.57 27.27
N SER A 672 14.32 -31.40 26.27
CA SER A 672 15.57 -32.17 26.20
C SER A 672 15.96 -32.37 24.74
N VAL A 673 17.22 -32.10 24.39
CA VAL A 673 17.77 -32.28 23.04
C VAL A 673 19.24 -32.66 23.09
N THR A 674 19.70 -33.46 22.12
CA THR A 674 21.11 -33.81 21.96
C THR A 674 21.63 -33.20 20.67
N LEU A 675 22.74 -32.49 20.75
CA LEU A 675 23.36 -31.75 19.64
C LEU A 675 24.65 -32.45 19.22
N PRO A 676 24.71 -33.12 18.04
CA PRO A 676 25.97 -33.60 17.48
C PRO A 676 26.98 -32.44 17.31
N THR A 677 28.24 -32.68 17.65
CA THR A 677 29.30 -31.68 17.58
C THR A 677 30.69 -32.33 17.50
N THR A 678 31.74 -31.51 17.51
CA THR A 678 33.13 -31.97 17.53
C THR A 678 33.70 -31.90 18.95
N ALA A 679 34.88 -32.48 19.16
CA ALA A 679 35.69 -32.11 20.31
C ALA A 679 36.03 -30.61 20.32
N GLY A 680 36.02 -30.00 21.49
CA GLY A 680 36.19 -28.56 21.63
C GLY A 680 35.51 -27.99 22.88
N THR A 681 35.57 -26.67 23.03
CA THR A 681 34.83 -25.95 24.08
C THR A 681 33.77 -25.09 23.42
N HIS A 682 32.53 -25.54 23.52
CA HIS A 682 31.38 -24.98 22.83
C HIS A 682 30.47 -24.22 23.78
N LYS A 683 29.81 -23.18 23.26
CA LYS A 683 28.83 -22.38 24.00
C LYS A 683 27.42 -22.68 23.50
N VAL A 684 26.68 -23.46 24.28
CA VAL A 684 25.24 -23.65 24.08
C VAL A 684 24.51 -22.43 24.63
N CYS A 685 23.55 -21.88 23.87
CA CYS A 685 22.61 -20.86 24.33
C CYS A 685 21.18 -21.30 23.99
N VAL A 686 20.25 -21.11 24.93
CA VAL A 686 18.85 -21.56 24.78
C VAL A 686 17.91 -20.37 24.91
N TYR A 687 17.03 -20.20 23.92
CA TYR A 687 16.00 -19.16 23.87
C TYR A 687 14.62 -19.80 23.97
N ALA A 688 13.76 -19.25 24.83
CA ALA A 688 12.33 -19.54 24.75
C ALA A 688 11.71 -18.66 23.66
N ILE A 689 10.87 -19.26 22.82
CA ILE A 689 10.04 -18.54 21.86
C ILE A 689 8.70 -18.28 22.52
N ASN A 690 8.30 -17.02 22.58
CA ASN A 690 7.01 -16.61 23.14
C ASN A 690 5.87 -17.23 22.30
N ALA A 691 4.82 -17.73 22.94
CA ALA A 691 3.66 -18.30 22.24
C ALA A 691 2.81 -17.21 21.53
N THR A 692 3.18 -15.95 21.74
CA THR A 692 2.48 -14.73 21.37
C THR A 692 3.48 -13.69 20.81
N PRO A 693 3.02 -12.58 20.20
CA PRO A 693 3.89 -11.53 19.70
C PRO A 693 4.62 -10.78 20.83
N GLY A 694 5.85 -11.18 21.14
CA GLY A 694 6.64 -10.62 22.24
C GLY A 694 8.15 -10.79 22.06
N THR A 695 8.89 -10.63 23.14
CA THR A 695 10.32 -10.94 23.19
C THR A 695 10.54 -12.45 23.31
N ASN A 696 11.56 -12.96 22.62
CA ASN A 696 12.05 -14.33 22.74
C ASN A 696 13.30 -14.31 23.64
N PRO A 697 13.18 -14.53 24.96
CA PRO A 697 14.27 -14.34 25.90
C PRO A 697 15.34 -15.44 25.80
N LEU A 698 16.60 -15.03 25.91
CA LEU A 698 17.70 -15.94 26.25
C LEU A 698 17.50 -16.43 27.68
N LEU A 699 17.23 -17.72 27.87
CA LEU A 699 17.08 -18.32 29.20
C LEU A 699 18.43 -18.42 29.91
N ALA A 700 19.43 -18.97 29.22
CA ALA A 700 20.82 -19.05 29.67
C ALA A 700 21.75 -19.43 28.51
N CYS A 701 23.05 -19.27 28.73
CA CYS A 701 24.08 -20.00 28.00
C CYS A 701 24.89 -20.87 28.98
N ARG A 702 25.41 -22.01 28.49
CA ARG A 702 26.35 -22.88 29.19
C ARG A 702 27.55 -23.15 28.28
N THR A 703 28.75 -23.08 28.83
CA THR A 703 29.97 -23.54 28.15
C THR A 703 30.19 -25.01 28.50
N VAL A 704 30.40 -25.85 27.48
CA VAL A 704 30.60 -27.30 27.62
C VAL A 704 31.86 -27.69 26.85
N THR A 705 32.79 -28.37 27.52
CA THR A 705 33.98 -28.93 26.87
C THR A 705 33.73 -30.40 26.54
N VAL A 706 33.64 -30.69 25.25
CA VAL A 706 33.60 -32.03 24.67
C VAL A 706 35.03 -32.50 24.43
N LYS A 707 35.32 -33.78 24.69
CA LYS A 707 36.68 -34.32 24.70
C LYS A 707 36.79 -35.50 23.75
N ASN A 708 37.64 -35.34 22.74
CA ASN A 708 38.24 -36.42 21.97
C ASN A 708 39.75 -36.39 22.23
N ALA A 709 40.32 -37.55 22.54
CA ALA A 709 41.73 -37.78 22.78
C ALA A 709 42.25 -38.73 21.69
N THR A 710 42.95 -38.14 20.71
CA THR A 710 43.60 -38.82 19.59
C THR A 710 44.17 -40.20 19.99
N PRO A 711 43.81 -41.28 19.27
CA PRO A 711 44.24 -42.62 19.60
C PRO A 711 45.75 -42.77 19.78
N ILE A 712 46.14 -43.76 20.58
CA ILE A 712 47.52 -44.09 20.86
C ILE A 712 47.76 -45.58 20.59
N GLY A 713 48.98 -45.93 20.20
CA GLY A 713 49.32 -47.30 19.86
C GLY A 713 50.76 -47.42 19.38
N VAL A 714 51.22 -48.66 19.23
CA VAL A 714 52.59 -48.98 18.80
C VAL A 714 52.55 -50.21 17.92
N ILE A 715 53.35 -50.22 16.85
CA ILE A 715 53.71 -51.43 16.11
C ILE A 715 54.84 -52.12 16.88
N ASP A 716 54.54 -53.26 17.52
CA ASP A 716 55.51 -54.04 18.29
C ASP A 716 56.48 -54.79 17.35
N SER A 717 55.98 -55.32 16.22
CA SER A 717 56.79 -56.06 15.24
C SER A 717 56.15 -56.07 13.85
N VAL A 718 57.01 -55.98 12.82
CA VAL A 718 56.70 -56.39 11.44
C VAL A 718 57.70 -57.46 11.06
N THR A 719 57.24 -58.57 10.50
CA THR A 719 58.06 -59.73 10.15
C THR A 719 57.57 -60.36 8.85
N SER A 720 58.49 -60.69 7.94
CA SER A 720 58.22 -61.42 6.70
C SER A 720 58.44 -62.93 6.87
N THR A 721 57.76 -63.72 6.04
CA THR A 721 58.22 -65.02 5.56
C THR A 721 58.77 -64.86 4.14
N PRO A 722 59.75 -65.68 3.71
CA PRO A 722 60.16 -65.72 2.31
C PRO A 722 58.99 -66.00 1.35
N ALA A 723 59.20 -65.65 0.09
CA ALA A 723 58.24 -65.90 -0.98
C ALA A 723 58.45 -67.30 -1.60
N ASP A 724 57.49 -68.20 -1.38
CA ASP A 724 57.58 -69.61 -1.79
C ASP A 724 57.32 -69.78 -3.30
N ILE A 725 58.21 -70.53 -3.97
CA ILE A 725 58.10 -70.83 -5.40
C ILE A 725 57.31 -72.14 -5.58
N TYR A 726 56.01 -72.03 -5.82
CA TYR A 726 55.17 -73.17 -6.23
C TYR A 726 55.33 -73.44 -7.73
N PRO A 727 55.75 -74.65 -8.16
CA PRO A 727 55.79 -74.98 -9.57
C PRO A 727 54.39 -75.34 -10.09
N LEU A 728 53.84 -74.55 -11.03
CA LEU A 728 53.21 -75.02 -12.29
C LEU A 728 52.55 -73.88 -13.11
N ASP A 729 53.15 -73.60 -14.27
CA ASP A 729 52.53 -73.31 -15.58
C ASP A 729 51.48 -72.18 -15.76
N LEU A 730 51.15 -71.41 -14.73
CA LEU A 730 50.38 -70.16 -14.86
C LEU A 730 51.11 -69.04 -14.10
N GLY A 731 51.70 -68.09 -14.84
CA GLY A 731 52.64 -67.10 -14.32
C GLY A 731 52.03 -66.16 -13.27
N TRP A 732 52.33 -66.43 -12.00
CA TRP A 732 52.11 -65.56 -10.84
C TRP A 732 53.47 -65.28 -10.19
N ASP A 733 53.66 -64.07 -9.69
CA ASP A 733 54.89 -63.67 -8.98
C ASP A 733 55.05 -64.45 -7.66
N PRO A 734 56.28 -64.66 -7.17
CA PRO A 734 56.51 -65.32 -5.89
C PRO A 734 55.95 -64.46 -4.75
N ILE A 735 55.04 -65.04 -3.96
CA ILE A 735 54.34 -64.37 -2.85
C ILE A 735 54.86 -64.90 -1.51
N GLY A 736 55.33 -63.99 -0.66
CA GLY A 736 55.57 -64.22 0.76
C GLY A 736 54.46 -63.62 1.62
N THR A 737 54.61 -63.70 2.94
CA THR A 737 53.66 -63.09 3.88
C THR A 737 54.34 -62.09 4.79
N ILE A 738 53.69 -60.95 5.02
CA ILE A 738 54.08 -59.94 6.01
C ILE A 738 53.08 -60.01 7.16
N ALA A 739 53.58 -60.32 8.36
CA ALA A 739 52.83 -60.31 9.61
C ALA A 739 53.13 -59.02 10.40
N VAL A 740 52.08 -58.39 10.91
CA VAL A 740 52.11 -57.10 11.61
C VAL A 740 51.43 -57.26 12.96
N ARG A 741 52.11 -56.86 14.04
CA ARG A 741 51.60 -56.92 15.41
C ARG A 741 51.82 -55.62 16.16
N GLY A 742 50.88 -55.30 17.04
CA GLY A 742 50.91 -54.09 17.83
C GLY A 742 49.75 -53.98 18.81
N TRP A 743 49.49 -52.76 19.24
CA TRP A 743 48.31 -52.39 20.01
C TRP A 743 47.84 -50.99 19.63
N ALA A 744 46.54 -50.76 19.75
CA ALA A 744 45.90 -49.46 19.50
C ALA A 744 44.73 -49.28 20.49
N LEU A 745 44.67 -48.10 21.11
CA LEU A 745 43.70 -47.74 22.14
C LEU A 745 43.29 -46.28 21.95
N ASP A 746 42.00 -46.03 21.99
CA ASP A 746 41.42 -44.70 22.11
C ASP A 746 41.08 -44.46 23.60
N ARG A 747 41.36 -43.24 24.08
CA ARG A 747 41.29 -42.93 25.51
C ARG A 747 39.89 -42.58 25.99
N ASP A 748 38.93 -42.38 25.10
CA ASP A 748 37.56 -42.02 25.47
C ASP A 748 36.66 -43.27 25.55
N THR A 749 36.82 -44.25 24.66
CA THR A 749 36.12 -45.55 24.72
C THR A 749 36.81 -46.59 25.63
N THR A 750 36.12 -47.70 25.93
CA THR A 750 36.71 -48.95 26.48
C THR A 750 36.58 -50.13 25.51
N ALA A 751 35.94 -49.93 24.35
CA ALA A 751 35.85 -50.94 23.30
C ALA A 751 37.14 -50.97 22.47
N PRO A 752 37.43 -52.09 21.78
CA PRO A 752 38.46 -52.13 20.73
C PRO A 752 38.17 -51.10 19.65
N ILE A 753 39.22 -50.46 19.13
CA ILE A 753 39.12 -49.51 18.01
C ILE A 753 39.55 -50.14 16.68
N GLY A 754 39.15 -49.51 15.58
CA GLY A 754 39.61 -49.86 14.25
C GLY A 754 41.10 -49.61 14.06
N VAL A 755 41.73 -50.41 13.21
CA VAL A 755 43.13 -50.31 12.79
C VAL A 755 43.17 -50.52 11.27
N HIS A 756 43.76 -49.58 10.55
CA HIS A 756 44.00 -49.69 9.11
C HIS A 756 45.48 -49.92 8.85
N VAL A 757 45.80 -50.94 8.04
CA VAL A 757 47.17 -51.26 7.64
C VAL A 757 47.32 -51.07 6.13
N TYR A 758 48.35 -50.33 5.77
CA TYR A 758 48.72 -49.98 4.41
C TYR A 758 50.05 -50.63 4.06
N LEU A 759 50.12 -51.22 2.87
CA LEU A 759 51.34 -51.76 2.26
C LEU A 759 51.70 -50.87 1.06
N ASP A 760 52.90 -50.31 1.05
CA ASP A 760 53.40 -49.40 0.01
C ASP A 760 52.46 -48.23 -0.31
N GLY A 761 51.78 -47.71 0.72
CA GLY A 761 50.78 -46.64 0.63
C GLY A 761 49.38 -47.08 0.17
N VAL A 762 49.19 -48.34 -0.22
CA VAL A 762 47.88 -48.92 -0.60
C VAL A 762 47.19 -49.50 0.64
N HIS A 763 45.90 -49.22 0.83
CA HIS A 763 45.13 -49.77 1.96
C HIS A 763 44.89 -51.29 1.78
N THR A 764 45.43 -52.11 2.69
CA THR A 764 45.49 -53.58 2.52
C THR A 764 44.62 -54.36 3.50
N ARG A 765 44.42 -53.86 4.72
CA ARG A 765 43.63 -54.52 5.78
C ARG A 765 42.97 -53.50 6.72
N THR A 766 41.68 -53.67 6.97
CA THR A 766 40.97 -53.14 8.15
C THR A 766 40.80 -54.28 9.16
N LEU A 767 41.04 -54.01 10.44
CA LEU A 767 40.71 -54.91 11.55
C LEU A 767 40.39 -54.10 12.82
N PHE A 768 39.96 -54.77 13.89
CA PHE A 768 39.89 -54.17 15.23
C PHE A 768 41.12 -54.54 16.05
N ALA A 769 41.44 -53.71 17.04
CA ALA A 769 42.46 -54.00 18.05
C ALA A 769 41.87 -54.83 19.22
N ASP A 770 41.16 -55.92 18.94
CA ASP A 770 40.42 -56.69 19.95
C ASP A 770 41.27 -57.75 20.70
N GLY A 771 42.53 -57.93 20.29
CA GLY A 771 43.47 -58.88 20.87
C GLY A 771 43.89 -58.58 22.31
N ASN A 772 44.21 -59.63 23.05
CA ASN A 772 44.47 -59.55 24.49
C ASN A 772 45.84 -58.94 24.85
N ARG A 773 45.83 -57.71 25.36
CA ARG A 773 46.94 -56.88 25.87
C ARG A 773 46.66 -56.40 27.29
N PRO A 774 46.81 -57.26 28.31
CA PRO A 774 46.56 -56.89 29.71
C PRO A 774 47.58 -55.89 30.26
N ASP A 775 48.75 -55.78 29.64
CA ASP A 775 49.78 -54.75 29.89
C ASP A 775 49.27 -53.34 29.53
N VAL A 776 48.76 -53.17 28.30
CA VAL A 776 48.12 -51.93 27.83
C VAL A 776 46.88 -51.63 28.67
N GLY A 777 46.06 -52.65 28.91
CA GLY A 777 44.83 -52.53 29.71
C GLY A 777 45.06 -52.05 31.13
N ALA A 778 46.14 -52.51 31.78
CA ALA A 778 46.54 -52.06 33.11
C ALA A 778 47.17 -50.65 33.10
N ALA A 779 47.94 -50.30 32.07
CA ALA A 779 48.58 -48.99 31.94
C ALA A 779 47.57 -47.84 31.74
N TYR A 780 46.48 -48.08 31.01
CA TYR A 780 45.47 -47.06 30.69
C TYR A 780 44.12 -47.24 31.39
N GLY A 781 43.88 -48.39 32.05
CA GLY A 781 42.65 -48.66 32.80
C GLY A 781 41.42 -48.98 31.93
N LYS A 782 41.61 -49.63 30.79
CA LYS A 782 40.59 -49.76 29.71
C LYS A 782 40.19 -51.20 29.35
N GLY A 783 40.45 -52.18 30.23
CA GLY A 783 40.32 -53.60 29.88
C GLY A 783 41.44 -54.05 28.93
N SER A 784 41.52 -55.34 28.59
CA SER A 784 42.69 -55.88 27.85
C SER A 784 42.51 -56.04 26.34
N ALA A 785 41.34 -55.79 25.76
CA ALA A 785 41.11 -55.94 24.31
C ALA A 785 41.58 -54.69 23.53
N HIS A 786 42.90 -54.56 23.34
CA HIS A 786 43.56 -53.42 22.66
C HIS A 786 44.71 -53.82 21.72
N GLY A 787 44.92 -55.13 21.45
CA GLY A 787 45.99 -55.65 20.60
C GLY A 787 45.55 -55.93 19.16
N PHE A 788 46.44 -55.76 18.19
CA PHE A 788 46.18 -56.16 16.79
C PHE A 788 47.26 -57.10 16.26
N ASN A 789 46.87 -58.03 15.39
CA ASN A 789 47.72 -59.04 14.76
C ASN A 789 47.11 -59.44 13.42
N VAL A 790 47.79 -59.14 12.31
CA VAL A 790 47.29 -59.41 10.95
C VAL A 790 48.42 -59.85 10.03
N SER A 791 48.11 -60.74 9.08
CA SER A 791 48.99 -61.09 7.97
C SER A 791 48.42 -60.63 6.63
N MET A 792 49.31 -60.27 5.71
CA MET A 792 49.01 -59.97 4.32
C MET A 792 50.03 -60.60 3.39
N GLU A 793 49.60 -60.91 2.19
CA GLU A 793 50.45 -61.39 1.10
C GLU A 793 51.21 -60.20 0.48
N ALA A 794 52.46 -60.42 0.10
CA ALA A 794 53.32 -59.45 -0.58
C ALA A 794 54.27 -60.19 -1.52
N GLY A 795 54.72 -59.55 -2.60
CA GLY A 795 55.73 -60.13 -3.49
C GLY A 795 57.10 -60.23 -2.83
N ALA A 796 58.07 -60.81 -3.52
CA ALA A 796 59.48 -60.65 -3.14
C ALA A 796 59.92 -59.19 -3.35
N GLY A 797 60.63 -58.60 -2.38
CA GLY A 797 61.03 -57.20 -2.42
C GLY A 797 61.08 -56.50 -1.06
N THR A 798 61.31 -55.20 -1.08
CA THR A 798 61.31 -54.35 0.14
C THR A 798 60.06 -53.49 0.15
N HIS A 799 59.25 -53.65 1.20
CA HIS A 799 57.93 -53.04 1.36
C HIS A 799 57.89 -52.11 2.57
N GLU A 800 57.08 -51.04 2.49
CA GLU A 800 56.75 -50.19 3.63
C GLU A 800 55.35 -50.54 4.19
N VAL A 801 55.29 -50.84 5.48
CA VAL A 801 54.06 -51.11 6.20
C VAL A 801 53.73 -49.95 7.14
N CYS A 802 52.65 -49.23 6.87
CA CYS A 802 52.15 -48.15 7.71
C CYS A 802 50.87 -48.57 8.44
N VAL A 803 50.78 -48.30 9.74
CA VAL A 803 49.59 -48.63 10.56
C VAL A 803 48.96 -47.37 11.14
N TYR A 804 47.66 -47.19 10.91
CA TYR A 804 46.86 -46.11 11.47
C TYR A 804 45.86 -46.67 12.49
N ALA A 805 45.73 -46.01 13.63
CA ALA A 805 44.60 -46.22 14.53
C ALA A 805 43.42 -45.38 14.05
N ILE A 806 42.22 -45.94 14.12
CA ILE A 806 40.96 -45.26 13.79
C ILE A 806 40.31 -44.79 15.09
N ASN A 807 39.90 -43.53 15.12
CA ASN A 807 39.28 -42.90 16.27
C ASN A 807 37.93 -43.57 16.60
N ALA A 808 37.58 -43.65 17.89
CA ALA A 808 36.29 -44.24 18.30
C ALA A 808 35.08 -43.32 18.03
N THR A 809 35.34 -42.06 17.66
CA THR A 809 34.35 -41.03 17.30
C THR A 809 34.91 -40.17 16.15
N LEU A 810 34.21 -39.10 15.73
CA LEU A 810 34.71 -38.18 14.71
C LEU A 810 35.95 -37.39 15.19
N GLY A 811 37.14 -37.86 14.81
CA GLY A 811 38.42 -37.24 15.14
C GLY A 811 39.53 -37.57 14.15
N THR A 812 40.78 -37.30 14.54
CA THR A 812 41.96 -37.67 13.76
C THR A 812 42.29 -39.15 13.91
N ASN A 813 42.66 -39.79 12.80
CA ASN A 813 43.14 -41.17 12.72
C ASN A 813 44.69 -41.15 12.64
N PRO A 814 45.42 -41.32 13.75
CA PRO A 814 46.86 -41.14 13.78
C PRO A 814 47.63 -42.31 13.17
N LEU A 815 48.70 -41.99 12.45
CA LEU A 815 49.74 -42.95 12.07
C LEU A 815 50.49 -43.40 13.34
N LEU A 816 50.37 -44.68 13.71
CA LEU A 816 51.14 -45.31 14.80
C LEU A 816 52.61 -45.52 14.40
N GLY A 817 52.87 -45.57 13.10
CA GLY A 817 54.20 -45.56 12.49
C GLY A 817 54.20 -46.29 11.15
N CYS A 818 55.32 -46.18 10.45
CA CYS A 818 55.66 -47.04 9.33
C CYS A 818 56.91 -47.88 9.66
N ARG A 819 57.04 -49.04 9.02
CA ARG A 819 58.19 -49.95 9.14
C ARG A 819 58.49 -50.57 7.78
N THR A 820 59.75 -50.50 7.36
CA THR A 820 60.24 -51.22 6.19
C THR A 820 60.50 -52.69 6.54
N VAL A 821 60.11 -53.62 5.66
CA VAL A 821 60.39 -55.05 5.78
C VAL A 821 60.75 -55.62 4.40
N THR A 822 61.70 -56.54 4.34
CA THR A 822 62.07 -57.23 3.10
C THR A 822 61.48 -58.64 3.11
N VAL A 823 60.75 -59.00 2.05
CA VAL A 823 60.34 -60.36 1.74
C VAL A 823 61.40 -60.94 0.83
N ASP A 824 62.21 -61.86 1.38
CA ASP A 824 63.26 -62.54 0.63
C ASP A 824 62.66 -63.54 -0.37
N GLU A 825 63.31 -63.72 -1.52
CA GLU A 825 63.02 -64.85 -2.42
C GLU A 825 63.38 -66.17 -1.72
N ALA A 826 62.55 -67.21 -1.83
CA ALA A 826 62.94 -68.53 -1.35
C ALA A 826 64.21 -69.03 -2.08
N PRO A 827 65.21 -69.58 -1.37
CA PRO A 827 66.43 -70.06 -2.00
C PRO A 827 66.10 -71.20 -2.98
N ALA A 828 66.60 -71.07 -4.21
CA ALA A 828 66.33 -72.04 -5.27
C ALA A 828 66.71 -73.48 -4.84
N PRO A 829 65.86 -74.49 -5.08
CA PRO A 829 66.20 -75.88 -4.78
C PRO A 829 67.39 -76.33 -5.63
N GLY A 830 68.42 -76.88 -4.97
CA GLY A 830 69.68 -77.33 -5.58
C GLY A 830 69.73 -78.81 -5.95
#